data_AF-A0AAW0BIM0-F1
#
_entry.id   AF-A0AAW0BIM0-F1
#
_cell.length_a   1.000
_cell.length_b   1.000
_cell.length_c   1.000
_cell.angle_alpha   90.00
_cell.angle_beta   90.00
_cell.angle_gamma   90.00
#
_symmetry.space_group_name_H-M   'P 1'
#
loop_
_entity.id
_entity.type
_entity.pdbx_description
1 polymer ?
#
loop_
_entity_poly.entity_id
_entity_poly.type
_entity_poly.pdbx_seq_one_letter_code
_entity_poly.pdbx_strand_id
1 'polypeptide(L)'
;MPAARRRTEGFEDCPNDEKRLICRICSDAPVSRGVVSFLRTSKASHLRSEKHQKAVADVAAEASMLQIPDSLRFKPAKLSFIDSLHLAESSQARVPRSVQIDPFQDVVQFDDGFFTPDGSPMVFSAGVDPENSRHTNEVKIWEQINRVALLQDHSIFGEVGDGDPDSVDGAFSAALSRMGIQDESDEEDNNFDFAGECAEREEADWFPHGSRTMFMLDLLDNLPRLRLSDDHLKAIIWVMRECKTPGVPTFSALRKKQAVMTREVDVETRHHTSSLGNHFYMNHPSKLLALDWANPLVRPFIHIYPEVSGPVEEFWQAAKWTAEIDLDQLSPMWADWDDVSRRHKHFYIKELAQEANGSYVLPMRWVTVAGVVHADVHNVKFVRREAENAIFDIDTTTHRRIPAKLLQSNYLELDKSFAIKFTSYSPSYQMPNPLRQKARGRPMFRLRIMPWSDDVSGNVSKQYNAHTNMYVTNLNLPHKKLAQEYFVRFSSTSPHASSSEQFVALGDDFIPGVWHDAYDCQLEQEILFEVMPHVLPADNPQQSENSSHIGMAGNFGCRHDLVGGTTEQRERDEGYHALYSPGIPRDREGTIQTIRWQFWAACGGNKKDLDASYSQSGVKDKIAQFWIQKLMDIGRERRNTELTDPKTRDSRLNNPAVKGDAKASIRLEIIRRIQQELWDWVITQPPESYSLLDRTDPARLDLRPGVHYNILLNTQGVDPHRDTTTEILHTFLLGNDKYVWHDTTKQWDDKKENIFAARLAAASIAGLSIPVPRPRYLVQYKNSLIGKHFKMLQQLGIFYMHDLCTPLLFELWKATGELGALLWFPQIKNMEQYMADIKTLIANLLDIWGQIDPRRILVKGKLHILAHLVDEIPRFGPAILYATEIFECWNAVFRLCSVFSNHLAPSRDIAVTLADMERFKHVVSGGWWKNADGKLVQGGHRVRTFLTSNAELQRRLGWASEAAAETGTVKLHSVAKQAPGSWSSTMNGLSLLEPGMQDSTVWVRCKHVVAQSGDICKDGGWVFFKKTEDSDPSAGRIEKILTRNDKQTAAARNNSAVVVVKVFTIADIRDSRLNMPILVPSIDENERHCLVQPKEIMFQFNAQHDCVTCGCSTVSVPLLQERIVTERMELQIKHSEQEHFILNMHALHNAHLIREVLPRNLSAPIPYLSDRVATHSRLAAQLRETGPAKRAETRAKTQATRARNKQDKAAQILAQARRQEQERDHSGSEDERGENEFEDPIR
;
A
#
# COMPACT_ATOMS: atom_id res chain seq x y z
N MET A 1 -46.42 -37.96 2.44
CA MET A 1 -46.23 -39.42 2.59
C MET A 1 -46.89 -39.90 3.88
N PRO A 2 -47.55 -41.07 3.88
CA PRO A 2 -47.71 -41.85 5.10
C PRO A 2 -47.11 -43.27 4.98
N ALA A 3 -46.78 -43.84 6.15
CA ALA A 3 -46.50 -45.24 6.49
C ALA A 3 -45.05 -45.76 6.38
N ALA A 4 -44.20 -45.35 7.33
CA ALA A 4 -43.03 -46.14 7.73
C ALA A 4 -43.48 -47.33 8.61
N ARG A 5 -43.61 -48.52 8.01
CA ARG A 5 -43.70 -49.79 8.74
C ARG A 5 -42.30 -50.20 9.23
N ARG A 6 -42.26 -50.68 10.48
CA ARG A 6 -41.09 -51.16 11.24
C ARG A 6 -40.16 -52.06 10.40
N ARG A 7 -38.93 -51.62 10.14
CA ARG A 7 -37.79 -52.45 9.71
C ARG A 7 -37.07 -52.96 10.96
N THR A 8 -37.36 -54.16 11.45
CA THR A 8 -36.63 -54.74 12.59
C THR A 8 -36.05 -56.12 12.34
N GLU A 9 -36.11 -56.69 11.14
CA GLU A 9 -35.42 -57.95 10.83
C GLU A 9 -34.83 -57.92 9.40
N GLY A 10 -33.65 -57.32 9.22
CA GLY A 10 -32.95 -57.20 7.94
C GLY A 10 -32.32 -58.49 7.42
N PHE A 11 -33.12 -59.55 7.21
CA PHE A 11 -32.69 -60.83 6.65
C PHE A 11 -33.41 -61.16 5.33
N GLU A 12 -32.69 -61.70 4.37
CA GLU A 12 -33.22 -62.21 3.10
C GLU A 12 -32.90 -63.69 2.92
N ASP A 13 -33.75 -64.41 2.18
CA ASP A 13 -33.44 -65.78 1.77
C ASP A 13 -32.38 -65.78 0.66
N CYS A 14 -31.45 -66.74 0.71
CA CYS A 14 -30.38 -66.84 -0.28
C CYS A 14 -30.96 -67.36 -1.61
N PRO A 15 -30.74 -66.68 -2.77
CA PRO A 15 -31.43 -67.00 -4.03
C PRO A 15 -31.25 -68.44 -4.55
N ASN A 16 -30.25 -69.18 -4.06
CA ASN A 16 -29.90 -70.53 -4.50
C ASN A 16 -29.74 -71.56 -3.35
N ASP A 17 -30.14 -71.24 -2.10
CA ASP A 17 -30.05 -72.17 -0.96
C ASP A 17 -31.11 -71.85 0.11
N GLU A 18 -32.22 -72.61 0.10
CA GLU A 18 -33.36 -72.45 1.04
C GLU A 18 -32.98 -72.67 2.52
N LYS A 19 -31.80 -73.24 2.79
CA LYS A 19 -31.31 -73.46 4.16
C LYS A 19 -30.54 -72.27 4.70
N ARG A 20 -30.30 -71.21 3.92
CA ARG A 20 -29.47 -70.06 4.29
C ARG A 20 -30.20 -68.72 4.22
N LEU A 21 -29.89 -67.85 5.17
CA LEU A 21 -30.30 -66.46 5.24
C LEU A 21 -29.10 -65.54 5.02
N ILE A 22 -29.32 -64.43 4.33
CA ILE A 22 -28.40 -63.30 4.20
C ILE A 22 -28.76 -62.25 5.25
N CYS A 23 -27.79 -61.74 6.00
CA CYS A 23 -28.00 -60.59 6.87
C CYS A 23 -27.65 -59.30 6.12
N ARG A 24 -28.64 -58.45 5.81
CA ARG A 24 -28.38 -57.15 5.17
C ARG A 24 -27.53 -56.25 6.06
N ILE A 25 -27.82 -56.17 7.35
CA ILE A 25 -27.09 -55.33 8.30
C ILE A 25 -25.59 -55.67 8.32
N CYS A 26 -25.24 -56.96 8.30
CA CYS A 26 -23.84 -57.38 8.24
C CYS A 26 -23.23 -57.35 6.85
N SER A 27 -24.03 -57.33 5.78
CA SER A 27 -23.54 -57.25 4.38
C SER A 27 -23.32 -55.81 3.93
N ASP A 28 -24.06 -54.86 4.52
CA ASP A 28 -23.99 -53.43 4.23
C ASP A 28 -22.98 -52.72 5.16
N ALA A 29 -22.48 -53.39 6.20
CA ALA A 29 -21.50 -52.81 7.12
C ALA A 29 -20.11 -52.64 6.45
N PRO A 30 -19.45 -51.48 6.59
CA PRO A 30 -18.21 -51.13 5.88
C PRO A 30 -17.02 -52.05 6.21
N VAL A 31 -17.10 -52.81 7.31
CA VAL A 31 -16.09 -53.78 7.76
C VAL A 31 -16.16 -55.10 6.95
N SER A 32 -17.25 -55.35 6.22
CA SER A 32 -17.46 -56.59 5.46
C SER A 32 -17.28 -56.37 3.96
N ARG A 33 -16.36 -57.09 3.32
CA ARG A 33 -16.25 -57.14 1.86
C ARG A 33 -17.03 -58.34 1.33
N GLY A 34 -18.37 -58.23 1.29
CA GLY A 34 -19.24 -59.20 0.63
C GLY A 34 -20.50 -59.61 1.40
N VAL A 35 -21.40 -60.32 0.71
CA VAL A 35 -22.68 -60.81 1.24
C VAL A 35 -22.48 -61.83 2.37
N VAL A 36 -22.98 -61.53 3.56
CA VAL A 36 -22.87 -62.38 4.75
C VAL A 36 -24.10 -63.31 4.84
N SER A 37 -23.91 -64.58 4.47
CA SER A 37 -24.94 -65.64 4.59
C SER A 37 -24.64 -66.66 5.71
N PHE A 38 -25.68 -67.20 6.35
CA PHE A 38 -25.60 -68.18 7.44
C PHE A 38 -26.81 -69.14 7.42
N LEU A 39 -26.70 -70.30 8.07
CA LEU A 39 -27.79 -71.28 8.12
C LEU A 39 -29.00 -70.76 8.90
N ARG A 40 -30.21 -71.03 8.42
CA ARG A 40 -31.48 -70.57 9.03
C ARG A 40 -31.62 -71.00 10.50
N THR A 41 -31.12 -72.19 10.84
CA THR A 41 -31.05 -72.73 12.21
C THR A 41 -30.08 -71.98 13.13
N SER A 42 -29.14 -71.23 12.57
CA SER A 42 -28.11 -70.47 13.29
C SER A 42 -28.47 -68.99 13.51
N LYS A 43 -29.69 -68.54 13.13
CA LYS A 43 -30.14 -67.14 13.26
C LYS A 43 -29.94 -66.55 14.66
N ALA A 44 -30.31 -67.30 15.70
CA ALA A 44 -30.15 -66.86 17.09
C ALA A 44 -28.69 -66.77 17.55
N SER A 45 -27.78 -67.51 16.92
CA SER A 45 -26.34 -67.41 17.19
C SER A 45 -25.72 -66.23 16.44
N HIS A 46 -26.11 -66.01 15.17
CA HIS A 46 -25.66 -64.87 14.38
C HIS A 46 -26.04 -63.52 15.02
N LEU A 47 -27.28 -63.37 15.50
CA LEU A 47 -27.75 -62.16 16.20
C LEU A 47 -26.96 -61.84 17.48
N ARG A 48 -26.37 -62.86 18.11
CA ARG A 48 -25.51 -62.71 19.31
C ARG A 48 -24.03 -62.60 18.98
N SER A 49 -23.66 -62.66 17.71
CA SER A 49 -22.27 -62.55 17.29
C SER A 49 -21.77 -61.10 17.43
N GLU A 50 -20.53 -60.96 17.87
CA GLU A 50 -19.87 -59.67 18.04
C GLU A 50 -19.83 -58.87 16.71
N LYS A 51 -19.69 -59.56 15.57
CA LYS A 51 -19.78 -58.95 14.23
C LYS A 51 -21.16 -58.34 13.94
N HIS A 52 -22.25 -59.01 14.31
CA HIS A 52 -23.59 -58.48 14.11
C HIS A 52 -23.88 -57.31 15.06
N GLN A 53 -23.47 -57.40 16.33
CA GLN A 53 -23.63 -56.31 17.29
C GLN A 53 -22.85 -55.06 16.87
N LYS A 54 -21.64 -55.23 16.34
CA LYS A 54 -20.84 -54.12 15.81
C LYS A 54 -21.45 -53.51 14.54
N ALA A 55 -21.92 -54.34 13.61
CA ALA A 55 -22.63 -53.86 12.42
C ALA A 55 -23.91 -53.09 12.76
N VAL A 56 -24.67 -53.54 13.77
CA VAL A 56 -25.86 -52.83 14.27
C VAL A 56 -25.47 -51.49 14.90
N ALA A 57 -24.36 -51.43 15.65
CA ALA A 57 -23.86 -50.18 16.23
C ALA A 57 -23.38 -49.19 15.16
N ASP A 58 -22.68 -49.67 14.12
CA ASP A 58 -22.20 -48.86 13.00
C ASP A 58 -23.39 -48.29 12.19
N VAL A 59 -24.42 -49.10 11.91
CA VAL A 59 -25.64 -48.65 11.21
C VAL A 59 -26.48 -47.70 12.08
N ALA A 60 -26.50 -47.88 13.41
CA ALA A 60 -27.15 -46.95 14.33
C ALA A 60 -26.42 -45.59 14.40
N ALA A 61 -25.09 -45.58 14.26
CA ALA A 61 -24.30 -44.35 14.15
C ALA A 61 -24.55 -43.61 12.81
N GLU A 62 -24.66 -44.34 11.70
CA GLU A 62 -25.02 -43.76 10.39
C GLU A 62 -26.45 -43.22 10.35
N ALA A 63 -27.42 -43.90 11.00
CA ALA A 63 -28.80 -43.43 11.09
C ALA A 63 -28.94 -42.12 11.89
N SER A 64 -27.99 -41.84 12.79
CA SER A 64 -27.91 -40.55 13.51
C SER A 64 -27.30 -39.41 12.67
N MET A 65 -26.72 -39.70 11.49
CA MET A 65 -26.10 -38.69 10.62
C MET A 65 -27.00 -38.19 9.48
N LEU A 66 -28.20 -38.76 9.31
CA LEU A 66 -29.14 -38.42 8.22
C LEU A 66 -30.35 -37.56 8.66
N GLN A 67 -30.30 -36.95 9.84
CA GLN A 67 -31.24 -35.89 10.24
C GLN A 67 -30.45 -34.61 10.49
N ILE A 68 -30.85 -33.50 9.86
CA ILE A 68 -30.36 -32.16 10.20
C ILE A 68 -30.67 -31.97 11.68
N PRO A 69 -29.66 -31.86 12.58
CA PRO A 69 -29.95 -31.72 14.01
C PRO A 69 -30.73 -30.43 14.23
N ASP A 70 -31.72 -30.46 15.15
CA ASP A 70 -32.50 -29.27 15.56
C ASP A 70 -31.58 -28.11 16.03
N SER A 71 -30.30 -28.38 16.32
CA SER A 71 -29.26 -27.41 16.63
C SER A 71 -28.81 -26.50 15.46
N LEU A 72 -29.30 -26.72 14.23
CA LEU A 72 -29.01 -25.89 13.05
C LEU A 72 -30.17 -24.98 12.62
N ARG A 73 -31.27 -24.91 13.41
CA ARG A 73 -32.35 -23.94 13.19
C ARG A 73 -32.01 -22.61 13.87
N PHE A 74 -31.35 -21.73 13.13
CA PHE A 74 -31.08 -20.37 13.58
C PHE A 74 -32.24 -19.44 13.24
N LYS A 75 -32.46 -18.41 14.08
CA LYS A 75 -33.39 -17.35 13.71
C LYS A 75 -32.68 -16.42 12.72
N PRO A 76 -33.40 -15.89 11.72
CA PRO A 76 -32.81 -14.95 10.76
C PRO A 76 -32.46 -13.63 11.47
N ALA A 77 -31.28 -13.11 11.20
CA ALA A 77 -30.89 -11.76 11.63
C ALA A 77 -31.69 -10.70 10.85
N LYS A 78 -32.09 -9.61 11.52
CA LYS A 78 -32.68 -8.45 10.83
C LYS A 78 -31.57 -7.58 10.27
N LEU A 79 -31.49 -7.49 8.94
CA LEU A 79 -30.52 -6.67 8.22
C LEU A 79 -31.16 -5.30 7.94
N SER A 80 -30.35 -4.25 7.96
CA SER A 80 -30.81 -2.90 7.62
C SER A 80 -29.68 -2.15 6.95
N PHE A 81 -29.99 -1.44 5.87
CA PHE A 81 -29.05 -0.53 5.23
C PHE A 81 -29.65 0.86 5.26
N ILE A 82 -28.89 1.85 5.72
CA ILE A 82 -29.36 3.23 5.79
C ILE A 82 -29.20 3.84 4.39
N ASP A 83 -30.26 3.76 3.58
CA ASP A 83 -30.37 4.47 2.31
C ASP A 83 -31.13 5.79 2.50
N SER A 84 -30.59 6.85 1.90
CA SER A 84 -31.24 8.16 1.77
C SER A 84 -32.62 8.03 1.12
N LEU A 85 -33.63 8.70 1.69
CA LEU A 85 -35.07 8.57 1.39
C LEU A 85 -35.49 8.78 -0.10
N HIS A 86 -36.37 7.86 -0.56
CA HIS A 86 -37.54 7.96 -1.47
C HIS A 86 -37.44 8.51 -2.91
N LEU A 87 -37.97 7.75 -3.89
CA LEU A 87 -39.31 7.98 -4.51
C LEU A 87 -39.77 6.86 -5.51
N ALA A 88 -40.57 5.92 -5.00
CA ALA A 88 -41.80 5.27 -5.51
C ALA A 88 -41.94 4.67 -6.95
N GLU A 89 -41.83 3.33 -7.02
CA GLU A 89 -42.82 2.26 -7.36
C GLU A 89 -43.74 2.18 -8.62
N SER A 90 -43.79 0.92 -9.14
CA SER A 90 -44.97 0.08 -9.53
C SER A 90 -45.27 -0.14 -11.03
N SER A 91 -46.02 -1.18 -11.45
CA SER A 91 -45.79 -2.65 -11.51
C SER A 91 -46.86 -3.27 -12.46
N GLN A 92 -46.79 -4.60 -12.73
CA GLN A 92 -47.84 -5.54 -13.24
C GLN A 92 -47.79 -5.92 -14.75
N ALA A 93 -47.51 -7.18 -15.15
CA ALA A 93 -48.29 -8.46 -15.11
C ALA A 93 -48.98 -8.77 -16.46
N ARG A 94 -49.10 -9.98 -17.05
CA ARG A 94 -48.70 -11.40 -16.86
C ARG A 94 -49.15 -12.18 -18.14
N VAL A 95 -48.33 -13.13 -18.68
CA VAL A 95 -48.66 -14.57 -19.03
C VAL A 95 -49.70 -14.85 -20.17
N PRO A 96 -49.92 -16.05 -20.81
CA PRO A 96 -49.18 -17.34 -21.04
C PRO A 96 -49.18 -17.94 -22.51
N ARG A 97 -48.47 -19.10 -22.68
CA ARG A 97 -48.75 -20.30 -23.55
C ARG A 97 -48.37 -20.22 -25.06
N SER A 98 -47.95 -21.28 -25.79
CA SER A 98 -47.84 -22.75 -25.61
C SER A 98 -47.04 -23.43 -26.75
N VAL A 99 -46.28 -24.48 -26.42
CA VAL A 99 -45.95 -25.79 -27.08
C VAL A 99 -45.97 -25.94 -28.63
N GLN A 100 -44.86 -26.46 -29.19
CA GLN A 100 -44.77 -27.48 -30.29
C GLN A 100 -43.27 -27.90 -30.44
N ILE A 101 -42.83 -29.08 -29.96
CA ILE A 101 -42.60 -30.39 -30.65
C ILE A 101 -41.73 -30.34 -31.93
N ASP A 102 -40.46 -30.75 -31.73
CA ASP A 102 -39.58 -31.69 -32.48
C ASP A 102 -39.45 -31.65 -34.01
N PRO A 103 -38.22 -31.66 -34.56
CA PRO A 103 -37.87 -32.74 -35.51
C PRO A 103 -36.37 -33.08 -35.58
N PHE A 104 -35.66 -33.12 -34.45
CA PHE A 104 -34.29 -33.68 -34.39
C PHE A 104 -34.09 -34.64 -33.22
N GLN A 105 -35.19 -35.21 -32.73
CA GLN A 105 -35.26 -36.65 -32.51
C GLN A 105 -34.42 -37.37 -33.58
N ASP A 106 -33.46 -38.16 -33.10
CA ASP A 106 -32.78 -39.22 -33.83
C ASP A 106 -31.45 -38.88 -34.52
N VAL A 107 -30.46 -38.43 -33.73
CA VAL A 107 -29.05 -38.75 -33.99
C VAL A 107 -28.44 -39.35 -32.71
N VAL A 108 -28.08 -40.63 -32.78
CA VAL A 108 -27.61 -41.42 -31.64
C VAL A 108 -26.08 -41.40 -31.60
N GLN A 109 -25.53 -40.97 -30.47
CA GLN A 109 -24.10 -41.03 -30.17
C GLN A 109 -23.82 -42.22 -29.26
N PHE A 110 -22.99 -43.16 -29.71
CA PHE A 110 -22.38 -44.19 -28.88
C PHE A 110 -20.90 -43.84 -28.63
N ASP A 111 -20.26 -44.52 -27.67
CA ASP A 111 -18.88 -44.25 -27.21
C ASP A 111 -17.81 -44.43 -28.32
N ASP A 112 -18.20 -44.93 -29.49
CA ASP A 112 -17.35 -45.35 -30.60
C ASP A 112 -17.69 -44.71 -31.97
N GLY A 113 -18.50 -43.63 -31.99
CA GLY A 113 -18.57 -42.72 -33.15
C GLY A 113 -19.96 -42.30 -33.59
N PHE A 114 -20.01 -41.49 -34.66
CA PHE A 114 -21.23 -40.88 -35.18
C PHE A 114 -21.85 -41.74 -36.28
N PHE A 115 -23.14 -42.01 -36.12
CA PHE A 115 -23.96 -42.76 -37.05
C PHE A 115 -25.17 -41.91 -37.47
N THR A 116 -25.57 -42.02 -38.73
CA THR A 116 -26.83 -41.45 -39.23
C THR A 116 -28.04 -42.29 -38.74
N PRO A 117 -29.29 -41.78 -38.74
CA PRO A 117 -30.46 -42.53 -38.21
C PRO A 117 -30.81 -43.83 -38.97
N ASP A 118 -30.23 -44.03 -40.15
CA ASP A 118 -30.23 -45.28 -40.91
C ASP A 118 -29.05 -46.21 -40.57
N GLY A 119 -28.26 -45.88 -39.55
CA GLY A 119 -27.23 -46.73 -38.96
C GLY A 119 -25.88 -46.74 -39.68
N SER A 120 -25.56 -45.71 -40.48
CA SER A 120 -24.29 -45.69 -41.23
C SER A 120 -23.14 -45.05 -40.42
N PRO A 121 -22.03 -45.77 -40.13
CA PRO A 121 -20.86 -45.21 -39.47
C PRO A 121 -20.09 -44.23 -40.36
N MET A 122 -19.78 -43.05 -39.83
CA MET A 122 -18.90 -42.10 -40.51
C MET A 122 -17.41 -42.45 -40.24
N VAL A 123 -16.69 -42.97 -41.24
CA VAL A 123 -15.28 -43.40 -41.13
C VAL A 123 -14.43 -42.80 -42.25
N PHE A 124 -13.21 -42.32 -41.94
CA PHE A 124 -12.10 -42.29 -42.90
C PHE A 124 -10.76 -42.64 -42.20
N SER A 125 -9.94 -43.43 -42.89
CA SER A 125 -9.03 -44.45 -42.36
C SER A 125 -7.53 -44.09 -42.34
N ALA A 126 -6.83 -44.62 -41.33
CA ALA A 126 -5.37 -44.78 -41.18
C ALA A 126 -4.79 -45.85 -42.16
N GLY A 127 -3.49 -46.04 -42.41
CA GLY A 127 -2.21 -45.61 -41.83
C GLY A 127 -1.07 -46.48 -42.46
N VAL A 128 0.19 -46.37 -42.01
CA VAL A 128 1.16 -47.49 -41.95
C VAL A 128 2.15 -47.27 -40.78
N ASP A 129 2.66 -48.40 -40.28
CA ASP A 129 3.11 -48.82 -38.95
C ASP A 129 4.56 -48.43 -38.52
N PRO A 130 4.89 -48.41 -37.21
CA PRO A 130 5.97 -47.63 -36.61
C PRO A 130 7.14 -48.46 -36.02
N GLU A 131 7.92 -49.18 -36.82
CA GLU A 131 9.15 -49.84 -36.28
C GLU A 131 10.43 -49.73 -37.10
N ASN A 132 10.44 -49.03 -38.24
CA ASN A 132 11.68 -48.83 -39.04
C ASN A 132 12.16 -47.37 -39.13
N SER A 133 11.68 -46.50 -38.24
CA SER A 133 12.04 -45.06 -38.20
C SER A 133 12.67 -44.58 -36.90
N ARG A 134 13.09 -45.49 -36.00
CA ARG A 134 13.86 -45.09 -34.81
C ARG A 134 15.35 -44.97 -35.07
N HIS A 135 15.96 -45.83 -35.88
CA HIS A 135 17.41 -45.77 -36.13
C HIS A 135 17.81 -44.73 -37.20
N THR A 136 16.91 -44.41 -38.15
CA THR A 136 17.17 -43.36 -39.17
C THR A 136 16.84 -41.95 -38.67
N ASN A 137 16.05 -41.81 -37.59
CA ASN A 137 15.80 -40.52 -36.96
C ASN A 137 16.86 -40.14 -35.93
N GLU A 138 17.50 -41.09 -35.24
CA GLU A 138 18.62 -40.76 -34.34
C GLU A 138 19.87 -40.27 -35.09
N VAL A 139 20.18 -40.83 -36.27
CA VAL A 139 21.30 -40.37 -37.11
C VAL A 139 21.00 -39.01 -37.76
N LYS A 140 19.74 -38.76 -38.17
CA LYS A 140 19.32 -37.44 -38.68
C LYS A 140 19.27 -36.37 -37.58
N ILE A 141 18.92 -36.73 -36.35
CA ILE A 141 18.96 -35.83 -35.20
C ILE A 141 20.41 -35.49 -34.84
N TRP A 142 21.35 -36.45 -34.93
CA TRP A 142 22.78 -36.17 -34.70
C TRP A 142 23.42 -35.33 -35.82
N GLU A 143 23.07 -35.53 -37.09
CA GLU A 143 23.51 -34.64 -38.18
C GLU A 143 22.85 -33.25 -38.12
N GLN A 144 21.61 -33.15 -37.63
CA GLN A 144 20.95 -31.86 -37.35
C GLN A 144 21.53 -31.16 -36.13
N ILE A 145 21.93 -31.88 -35.08
CA ILE A 145 22.65 -31.33 -33.92
C ILE A 145 24.04 -30.85 -34.31
N ASN A 146 24.77 -31.56 -35.18
CA ASN A 146 26.05 -31.06 -35.72
C ASN A 146 25.89 -29.88 -36.69
N ARG A 147 24.74 -29.75 -37.38
CA ARG A 147 24.38 -28.51 -38.11
C ARG A 147 23.92 -27.37 -37.21
N VAL A 148 23.49 -27.65 -35.98
CA VAL A 148 23.23 -26.63 -34.93
C VAL A 148 24.54 -26.25 -34.21
N ALA A 149 25.51 -27.16 -34.09
CA ALA A 149 26.87 -26.84 -33.63
C ALA A 149 27.62 -25.94 -34.63
N LEU A 150 27.34 -26.07 -35.94
CA LEU A 150 27.82 -25.14 -36.97
C LEU A 150 27.07 -23.79 -37.02
N LEU A 151 26.02 -23.62 -36.20
CA LEU A 151 25.40 -22.31 -35.95
C LEU A 151 25.91 -21.66 -34.66
N GLN A 152 26.68 -22.36 -33.83
CA GLN A 152 27.37 -21.78 -32.67
C GLN A 152 28.62 -20.97 -33.10
N ASP A 153 29.22 -21.27 -34.26
CA ASP A 153 30.38 -20.54 -34.80
C ASP A 153 30.03 -19.29 -35.64
N HIS A 154 28.74 -18.96 -35.79
CA HIS A 154 28.28 -17.74 -36.46
C HIS A 154 27.20 -16.95 -35.68
N SER A 155 27.20 -17.07 -34.35
CA SER A 155 26.48 -16.12 -33.53
C SER A 155 27.31 -14.83 -33.36
N ILE A 156 26.74 -13.70 -33.78
CA ILE A 156 27.21 -12.36 -33.42
C ILE A 156 27.18 -12.13 -31.89
N PHE A 157 26.53 -13.04 -31.14
CA PHE A 157 26.31 -13.01 -29.70
C PHE A 157 26.90 -14.28 -29.08
N GLY A 158 28.10 -14.17 -28.49
CA GLY A 158 28.82 -15.28 -27.86
C GLY A 158 28.06 -15.99 -26.73
N GLU A 159 28.62 -17.12 -26.29
CA GLU A 159 28.04 -18.03 -25.29
C GLU A 159 27.49 -17.32 -24.04
N VAL A 160 26.17 -17.44 -23.84
CA VAL A 160 25.50 -16.98 -22.61
C VAL A 160 25.63 -18.07 -21.55
N GLY A 161 26.70 -18.00 -20.76
CA GLY A 161 26.78 -18.67 -19.46
C GLY A 161 25.91 -17.95 -18.41
N ASP A 162 25.61 -18.62 -17.29
CA ASP A 162 24.87 -18.11 -16.12
C ASP A 162 25.60 -16.91 -15.43
N GLY A 163 25.74 -15.79 -16.14
CA GLY A 163 26.49 -14.61 -15.72
C GLY A 163 25.68 -13.33 -15.89
N ASP A 164 25.76 -12.51 -14.83
CA ASP A 164 25.70 -11.04 -14.78
C ASP A 164 24.93 -10.29 -15.90
N PRO A 165 23.88 -9.50 -15.61
CA PRO A 165 23.22 -8.66 -16.63
C PRO A 165 24.18 -7.71 -17.37
N ASP A 166 25.32 -7.33 -16.77
CA ASP A 166 26.39 -6.56 -17.43
C ASP A 166 27.05 -7.33 -18.60
N SER A 167 27.00 -8.67 -18.60
CA SER A 167 27.51 -9.53 -19.68
C SER A 167 26.69 -9.40 -20.96
N VAL A 168 25.37 -9.21 -20.84
CA VAL A 168 24.47 -9.11 -21.99
C VAL A 168 24.59 -7.74 -22.65
N ASP A 169 24.57 -6.65 -21.87
CA ASP A 169 24.76 -5.30 -22.39
C ASP A 169 26.18 -5.10 -22.93
N GLY A 170 27.21 -5.65 -22.27
CA GLY A 170 28.60 -5.62 -22.78
C GLY A 170 28.79 -6.40 -24.08
N ALA A 171 28.20 -7.60 -24.20
CA ALA A 171 28.22 -8.38 -25.44
C ALA A 171 27.41 -7.72 -26.56
N PHE A 172 26.29 -7.07 -26.21
CA PHE A 172 25.47 -6.31 -27.15
C PHE A 172 26.17 -5.04 -27.64
N SER A 173 26.85 -4.30 -26.75
CA SER A 173 27.66 -3.13 -27.09
C SER A 173 28.85 -3.50 -27.98
N ALA A 174 29.50 -4.64 -27.71
CA ALA A 174 30.54 -5.20 -28.57
C ALA A 174 30.00 -5.63 -29.94
N ALA A 175 28.78 -6.19 -30.00
CA ALA A 175 28.10 -6.52 -31.26
C ALA A 175 27.71 -5.26 -32.06
N LEU A 176 27.19 -4.21 -31.42
CA LEU A 176 26.90 -2.92 -32.04
C LEU A 176 28.17 -2.27 -32.60
N SER A 177 29.28 -2.34 -31.85
CA SER A 177 30.60 -1.85 -32.29
C SER A 177 31.13 -2.62 -33.50
N ARG A 178 30.93 -3.95 -33.55
CA ARG A 178 31.28 -4.79 -34.71
C ARG A 178 30.40 -4.53 -35.94
N MET A 179 29.18 -4.00 -35.75
CA MET A 179 28.27 -3.60 -36.83
C MET A 179 28.55 -2.18 -37.35
N GLY A 180 29.60 -1.50 -36.88
CA GLY A 180 29.97 -0.15 -37.34
C GLY A 180 29.05 0.95 -36.84
N ILE A 181 28.29 0.71 -35.76
CA ILE A 181 27.37 1.67 -35.14
C ILE A 181 28.16 2.49 -34.10
N GLN A 182 29.13 3.29 -34.54
CA GLN A 182 29.68 4.40 -33.76
C GLN A 182 29.18 5.69 -34.41
N ASP A 183 28.65 6.62 -33.60
CA ASP A 183 28.40 8.00 -34.04
C ASP A 183 29.78 8.60 -34.38
N GLU A 184 30.11 8.72 -35.67
CA GLU A 184 31.05 9.76 -36.10
C GLU A 184 30.45 11.09 -35.65
N SER A 185 31.26 11.91 -34.98
CA SER A 185 30.86 13.21 -34.47
C SER A 185 30.61 14.17 -35.63
N ASP A 186 29.46 14.06 -36.28
CA ASP A 186 29.04 14.98 -37.33
C ASP A 186 28.36 16.19 -36.68
N GLU A 187 29.15 17.25 -36.48
CA GLU A 187 28.66 18.60 -36.14
C GLU A 187 27.97 19.31 -37.33
N GLU A 188 27.75 18.62 -38.46
CA GLU A 188 27.16 19.21 -39.67
C GLU A 188 25.89 18.48 -40.10
N ASP A 189 24.76 18.76 -39.44
CA ASP A 189 23.44 18.57 -40.07
C ASP A 189 22.38 19.47 -39.39
N ASN A 190 22.60 20.78 -39.50
CA ASN A 190 21.56 21.79 -39.26
C ASN A 190 21.11 22.37 -40.61
N ASN A 191 20.30 21.62 -41.37
CA ASN A 191 19.21 22.16 -42.19
C ASN A 191 18.57 21.05 -43.03
N PHE A 192 17.36 20.66 -42.66
CA PHE A 192 16.45 19.99 -43.60
C PHE A 192 15.08 20.67 -43.51
N ASP A 193 14.97 21.81 -44.22
CA ASP A 193 13.71 22.48 -44.49
C ASP A 193 12.88 21.60 -45.45
N PHE A 194 11.71 21.13 -45.00
CA PHE A 194 10.69 20.60 -45.90
C PHE A 194 9.50 21.57 -45.92
N ALA A 195 9.51 22.47 -46.89
CA ALA A 195 8.47 23.47 -47.11
C ALA A 195 7.20 22.83 -47.69
N GLY A 196 6.08 23.04 -47.00
CA GLY A 196 4.71 22.82 -47.48
C GLY A 196 3.69 22.93 -46.35
N GLU A 197 2.55 23.59 -46.57
CA GLU A 197 1.47 23.81 -45.58
C GLU A 197 0.93 22.51 -44.91
N CYS A 198 1.22 21.33 -45.47
CA CYS A 198 0.93 20.03 -44.85
C CYS A 198 1.97 19.59 -43.80
N ALA A 199 3.25 19.96 -43.94
CA ALA A 199 4.32 19.62 -43.00
C ALA A 199 4.24 20.48 -41.72
N GLU A 200 3.94 21.77 -41.85
CA GLU A 200 3.73 22.68 -40.70
C GLU A 200 2.58 22.23 -39.80
N ARG A 201 1.50 21.66 -40.38
CA ARG A 201 0.38 21.09 -39.61
C ARG A 201 0.75 19.81 -38.87
N GLU A 202 1.58 18.94 -39.46
CA GLU A 202 2.06 17.73 -38.78
C GLU A 202 3.06 18.06 -37.65
N GLU A 203 3.95 19.03 -37.83
CA GLU A 203 4.86 19.47 -36.78
C GLU A 203 4.13 20.11 -35.59
N ALA A 204 3.11 20.93 -35.84
CA ALA A 204 2.28 21.53 -34.79
C ALA A 204 1.48 20.48 -34.00
N ASP A 205 0.98 19.43 -34.67
CA ASP A 205 0.21 18.34 -34.05
C ASP A 205 1.05 17.51 -33.05
N TRP A 206 2.36 17.38 -33.33
CA TRP A 206 3.33 16.64 -32.51
C TRP A 206 4.24 17.56 -31.67
N PHE A 207 3.92 18.85 -31.56
CA PHE A 207 4.64 19.76 -30.66
C PHE A 207 4.62 19.21 -29.20
N PRO A 208 5.74 19.27 -28.46
CA PRO A 208 7.03 19.88 -28.81
C PRO A 208 8.00 18.96 -29.58
N HIS A 209 7.68 17.68 -29.76
CA HIS A 209 8.57 16.68 -30.36
C HIS A 209 8.86 16.91 -31.84
N GLY A 210 8.00 17.63 -32.56
CA GLY A 210 8.14 17.96 -33.98
C GLY A 210 7.77 16.80 -34.92
N SER A 211 7.92 15.54 -34.49
CA SER A 211 7.48 14.39 -35.27
C SER A 211 6.93 13.26 -34.42
N ARG A 212 6.10 12.40 -35.04
CA ARG A 212 5.60 11.17 -34.42
C ARG A 212 6.74 10.25 -33.99
N THR A 213 7.77 10.12 -34.82
CA THR A 213 8.90 9.23 -34.57
C THR A 213 9.70 9.67 -33.35
N MET A 214 9.97 10.97 -33.23
CA MET A 214 10.60 11.55 -32.03
C MET A 214 9.76 11.31 -30.77
N PHE A 215 8.44 11.53 -30.85
CA PHE A 215 7.53 11.27 -29.73
C PHE A 215 7.54 9.80 -29.28
N MET A 216 7.54 8.84 -30.22
CA MET A 216 7.52 7.42 -29.88
C MET A 216 8.84 6.96 -29.23
N LEU A 217 9.98 7.48 -29.68
CA LEU A 217 11.28 7.20 -29.05
C LEU A 217 11.35 7.80 -27.63
N ASP A 218 10.88 9.04 -27.46
CA ASP A 218 10.79 9.68 -26.14
C ASP A 218 9.84 8.91 -25.21
N LEU A 219 8.71 8.41 -25.73
CA LEU A 219 7.79 7.56 -24.98
C LEU A 219 8.49 6.29 -24.50
N LEU A 220 9.19 5.57 -25.39
CA LEU A 220 9.86 4.30 -25.05
C LEU A 220 10.88 4.47 -23.94
N ASP A 221 11.62 5.58 -23.97
CA ASP A 221 12.63 5.90 -22.95
C ASP A 221 11.98 6.24 -21.60
N ASN A 222 10.85 6.95 -21.57
CA ASN A 222 10.24 7.46 -20.34
C ASN A 222 9.17 6.54 -19.71
N LEU A 223 9.10 5.25 -20.07
CA LEU A 223 8.18 4.30 -19.42
C LEU A 223 8.73 3.82 -18.05
N PRO A 224 8.04 4.10 -16.91
CA PRO A 224 8.58 3.83 -15.57
C PRO A 224 8.98 2.38 -15.29
N ARG A 225 8.23 1.40 -15.83
CA ARG A 225 8.44 -0.04 -15.59
C ARG A 225 9.07 -0.80 -16.75
N LEU A 226 9.47 -0.10 -17.81
CA LEU A 226 10.05 -0.66 -19.03
C LEU A 226 11.26 0.18 -19.48
N ARG A 227 12.13 0.54 -18.53
CA ARG A 227 13.33 1.33 -18.82
C ARG A 227 14.25 0.56 -19.76
N LEU A 228 14.81 1.28 -20.72
CA LEU A 228 15.78 0.78 -21.70
C LEU A 228 17.15 1.40 -21.41
N SER A 229 18.22 0.65 -21.68
CA SER A 229 19.58 1.22 -21.69
C SER A 229 19.80 2.07 -22.95
N ASP A 230 20.84 2.89 -22.95
CA ASP A 230 21.22 3.69 -24.13
C ASP A 230 21.50 2.80 -25.35
N ASP A 231 22.11 1.63 -25.14
CA ASP A 231 22.41 0.69 -26.23
C ASP A 231 21.15 0.01 -26.79
N HIS A 232 20.16 -0.30 -25.93
CA HIS A 232 18.84 -0.72 -26.39
C HIS A 232 18.17 0.34 -27.28
N LEU A 233 18.24 1.62 -26.91
CA LEU A 233 17.68 2.71 -27.70
C LEU A 233 18.42 2.91 -29.03
N LYS A 234 19.76 2.86 -29.02
CA LYS A 234 20.56 2.91 -30.25
C LYS A 234 20.20 1.78 -31.21
N ALA A 235 20.02 0.56 -30.69
CA ALA A 235 19.59 -0.58 -31.50
C ALA A 235 18.18 -0.39 -32.08
N ILE A 236 17.22 0.12 -31.32
CA ILE A 236 15.87 0.44 -31.82
C ILE A 236 15.95 1.48 -32.94
N ILE A 237 16.72 2.56 -32.73
CA ILE A 237 16.93 3.60 -33.74
C ILE A 237 17.55 3.00 -35.01
N TRP A 238 18.56 2.15 -34.87
CA TRP A 238 19.21 1.46 -35.99
C TRP A 238 18.22 0.56 -36.76
N VAL A 239 17.44 -0.29 -36.07
CA VAL A 239 16.42 -1.14 -36.71
C VAL A 239 15.36 -0.27 -37.42
N MET A 240 14.93 0.84 -36.84
CA MET A 240 13.97 1.74 -37.47
C MET A 240 14.51 2.36 -38.76
N ARG A 241 15.82 2.66 -38.82
CA ARG A 241 16.52 3.12 -40.03
C ARG A 241 16.59 2.03 -41.10
N GLU A 242 16.94 0.80 -40.72
CA GLU A 242 16.95 -0.35 -41.63
C GLU A 242 15.54 -0.66 -42.18
N CYS A 243 14.50 -0.47 -41.36
CA CYS A 243 13.10 -0.56 -41.78
C CYS A 243 12.61 0.67 -42.59
N LYS A 244 13.48 1.65 -42.87
CA LYS A 244 13.17 2.89 -43.60
C LYS A 244 12.01 3.69 -42.99
N THR A 245 11.93 3.71 -41.67
CA THR A 245 10.94 4.52 -40.95
C THR A 245 11.25 6.01 -41.19
N PRO A 246 10.24 6.84 -41.54
CA PRO A 246 10.49 8.26 -41.82
C PRO A 246 10.84 9.05 -40.55
N GLY A 247 11.75 10.01 -40.68
CA GLY A 247 12.07 10.99 -39.63
C GLY A 247 12.71 10.40 -38.37
N VAL A 248 13.53 9.36 -38.50
CA VAL A 248 14.25 8.73 -37.37
C VAL A 248 15.46 9.59 -36.98
N PRO A 249 15.50 10.17 -35.76
CA PRO A 249 16.61 11.00 -35.31
C PRO A 249 17.87 10.17 -35.03
N THR A 250 19.03 10.82 -34.91
CA THR A 250 20.19 10.22 -34.23
C THR A 250 19.91 10.09 -32.73
N PHE A 251 20.61 9.17 -32.06
CA PHE A 251 20.52 9.04 -30.59
C PHE A 251 20.88 10.37 -29.90
N SER A 252 21.93 11.03 -30.39
CA SER A 252 22.37 12.35 -29.94
C SER A 252 21.29 13.43 -30.13
N ALA A 253 20.59 13.44 -31.26
CA ALA A 253 19.47 14.37 -31.49
C ALA A 253 18.28 14.11 -30.56
N LEU A 254 17.96 12.84 -30.27
CA LEU A 254 16.93 12.47 -29.28
C LEU A 254 17.30 13.03 -27.89
N ARG A 255 18.51 12.75 -27.40
CA ARG A 255 18.97 13.22 -26.08
C ARG A 255 19.01 14.74 -25.99
N LYS A 256 19.46 15.43 -27.05
CA LYS A 256 19.43 16.89 -27.13
C LYS A 256 18.00 17.44 -27.06
N LYS A 257 17.05 16.83 -27.78
CA LYS A 257 15.65 17.25 -27.77
C LYS A 257 15.01 17.05 -26.40
N GLN A 258 15.25 15.91 -25.75
CA GLN A 258 14.79 15.62 -24.40
C GLN A 258 15.31 16.66 -23.39
N ALA A 259 16.61 16.95 -23.43
CA ALA A 259 17.24 17.94 -22.55
C ALA A 259 16.65 19.34 -22.73
N VAL A 260 16.42 19.78 -23.98
CA VAL A 260 15.75 21.06 -24.28
C VAL A 260 14.35 21.09 -23.67
N MET A 261 13.55 20.03 -23.88
CA MET A 261 12.19 19.96 -23.36
C MET A 261 12.14 19.95 -21.83
N THR A 262 13.04 19.24 -21.15
CA THR A 262 13.08 19.21 -19.67
C THR A 262 13.40 20.59 -19.11
N ARG A 263 14.30 21.31 -19.77
CA ARG A 263 14.66 22.68 -19.40
C ARG A 263 13.49 23.65 -19.60
N GLU A 264 12.72 23.51 -20.68
CA GLU A 264 11.54 24.36 -20.93
C GLU A 264 10.39 24.10 -19.94
N VAL A 265 10.19 22.85 -19.52
CA VAL A 265 9.16 22.50 -18.53
C VAL A 265 9.57 22.91 -17.09
N ASP A 266 10.81 23.39 -16.91
CA ASP A 266 11.34 23.91 -15.63
C ASP A 266 11.41 22.86 -14.50
N VAL A 267 11.68 21.60 -14.86
CA VAL A 267 11.99 20.53 -13.89
C VAL A 267 13.52 20.43 -13.77
N GLU A 268 14.09 21.26 -12.90
CA GLU A 268 15.53 21.34 -12.69
C GLU A 268 16.01 20.42 -11.55
N THR A 269 17.01 19.58 -11.84
CA THR A 269 17.74 18.79 -10.86
C THR A 269 18.87 19.62 -10.24
N ARG A 270 18.78 19.95 -8.94
CA ARG A 270 19.75 20.81 -8.25
C ARG A 270 20.71 20.02 -7.38
N HIS A 271 21.97 20.48 -7.33
CA HIS A 271 23.00 19.94 -6.44
C HIS A 271 22.87 20.51 -5.03
N HIS A 272 23.02 19.64 -4.05
CA HIS A 272 22.97 19.96 -2.63
C HIS A 272 24.17 19.36 -1.90
N THR A 273 24.63 20.08 -0.86
CA THR A 273 25.68 19.61 0.04
C THR A 273 25.14 19.67 1.46
N SER A 274 25.08 18.53 2.15
CA SER A 274 24.59 18.47 3.53
C SER A 274 25.56 19.14 4.49
N SER A 275 25.09 19.45 5.70
CA SER A 275 25.92 19.96 6.80
C SER A 275 27.02 18.98 7.23
N LEU A 276 26.92 17.71 6.84
CA LEU A 276 27.90 16.67 7.10
C LEU A 276 28.94 16.53 5.97
N GLY A 277 28.78 17.28 4.86
CA GLY A 277 29.64 17.25 3.68
C GLY A 277 29.23 16.23 2.61
N ASN A 278 28.04 15.62 2.73
CA ASN A 278 27.56 14.66 1.72
C ASN A 278 26.90 15.40 0.54
N HIS A 279 27.20 14.96 -0.67
CA HIS A 279 26.65 15.52 -1.90
C HIS A 279 25.50 14.67 -2.44
N PHE A 280 24.45 15.32 -2.91
CA PHE A 280 23.31 14.67 -3.57
C PHE A 280 22.57 15.65 -4.48
N TYR A 281 21.64 15.14 -5.27
CA TYR A 281 20.82 15.92 -6.20
C TYR A 281 19.33 15.77 -5.89
N MET A 282 18.57 16.84 -6.12
CA MET A 282 17.15 16.91 -5.82
C MET A 282 16.35 17.61 -6.93
N ASN A 283 15.21 17.02 -7.28
CA ASN A 283 14.13 17.65 -8.03
C ASN A 283 13.17 18.26 -7.01
N HIS A 284 13.17 19.59 -6.89
CA HIS A 284 12.45 20.28 -5.83
C HIS A 284 10.93 20.05 -5.90
N PRO A 285 10.28 19.61 -4.80
CA PRO A 285 8.83 19.41 -4.76
C PRO A 285 8.00 20.61 -5.21
N SER A 286 8.43 21.85 -4.93
CA SER A 286 7.73 23.05 -5.39
C SER A 286 7.54 23.04 -6.91
N LYS A 287 8.58 22.73 -7.68
CA LYS A 287 8.51 22.63 -9.14
C LYS A 287 7.63 21.48 -9.61
N LEU A 288 7.74 20.31 -8.96
CA LEU A 288 6.92 19.14 -9.29
C LEU A 288 5.43 19.38 -9.02
N LEU A 289 5.08 20.07 -7.95
CA LEU A 289 3.69 20.40 -7.58
C LEU A 289 3.12 21.56 -8.43
N ALA A 290 3.98 22.44 -8.95
CA ALA A 290 3.54 23.44 -9.94
C ALA A 290 3.00 22.78 -11.21
N LEU A 291 3.54 21.61 -11.60
CA LEU A 291 3.03 20.83 -12.73
C LEU A 291 1.60 20.32 -12.47
N ASP A 292 1.25 19.95 -11.24
CA ASP A 292 -0.12 19.51 -10.89
C ASP A 292 -1.16 20.60 -11.15
N TRP A 293 -0.83 21.87 -10.85
CA TRP A 293 -1.70 23.02 -11.13
C TRP A 293 -1.87 23.28 -12.62
N ALA A 294 -0.80 23.10 -13.38
CA ALA A 294 -0.77 23.34 -14.82
C ALA A 294 -1.30 22.14 -15.63
N ASN A 295 -1.67 21.04 -14.98
CA ASN A 295 -2.11 19.81 -15.63
C ASN A 295 -3.65 19.66 -15.64
N PRO A 296 -4.31 19.68 -16.81
CA PRO A 296 -5.77 19.63 -16.90
C PRO A 296 -6.37 18.29 -16.44
N LEU A 297 -5.59 17.21 -16.38
CA LEU A 297 -6.04 15.92 -15.85
C LEU A 297 -5.89 15.80 -14.34
N VAL A 298 -5.09 16.66 -13.69
CA VAL A 298 -4.82 16.62 -12.25
C VAL A 298 -5.53 17.74 -11.51
N ARG A 299 -5.46 18.97 -12.04
CA ARG A 299 -6.01 20.18 -11.43
C ARG A 299 -7.47 20.07 -10.95
N PRO A 300 -8.40 19.41 -11.68
CA PRO A 300 -9.79 19.25 -11.23
C PRO A 300 -9.96 18.50 -9.90
N PHE A 301 -8.95 17.71 -9.51
CA PHE A 301 -8.97 16.92 -8.28
C PHE A 301 -8.31 17.63 -7.08
N ILE A 302 -7.68 18.80 -7.28
CA ILE A 302 -7.01 19.53 -6.19
C ILE A 302 -8.04 20.20 -5.29
N HIS A 303 -8.14 19.71 -4.05
CA HIS A 303 -9.02 20.20 -3.00
C HIS A 303 -8.29 21.20 -2.08
N ILE A 304 -8.71 22.47 -2.06
CA ILE A 304 -7.92 23.58 -1.49
C ILE A 304 -8.24 23.86 -0.02
N TYR A 305 -9.47 23.62 0.40
CA TYR A 305 -9.99 24.03 1.71
C TYR A 305 -10.29 22.82 2.59
N PRO A 306 -10.22 22.89 3.91
CA PRO A 306 -10.74 21.82 4.76
C PRO A 306 -12.22 21.55 4.46
N GLU A 307 -12.65 20.30 4.57
CA GLU A 307 -14.04 19.92 4.34
C GLU A 307 -14.68 19.40 5.63
N VAL A 308 -15.89 19.85 5.91
CA VAL A 308 -16.72 19.31 6.98
C VAL A 308 -17.83 18.50 6.32
N SER A 309 -17.54 17.22 6.07
CA SER A 309 -18.43 16.22 5.46
C SER A 309 -18.96 15.24 6.52
N GLY A 310 -19.90 14.37 6.11
CA GLY A 310 -20.42 13.29 6.95
C GLY A 310 -19.37 12.20 7.20
N PRO A 311 -19.09 11.33 6.20
CA PRO A 311 -18.01 10.35 6.31
C PRO A 311 -16.63 11.00 6.17
N VAL A 312 -15.67 10.53 6.98
CA VAL A 312 -14.25 10.87 6.85
C VAL A 312 -13.58 9.83 5.97
N GLU A 313 -13.14 10.26 4.80
CA GLU A 313 -12.49 9.46 3.77
C GLU A 313 -11.17 10.09 3.29
N GLU A 314 -10.94 11.37 3.55
CA GLU A 314 -9.76 12.11 3.08
C GLU A 314 -9.08 12.94 4.19
N PHE A 315 -7.81 13.30 3.99
CA PHE A 315 -7.02 14.05 4.99
C PHE A 315 -7.62 15.42 5.34
N TRP A 316 -8.19 16.12 4.37
CA TRP A 316 -8.78 17.46 4.57
C TRP A 316 -10.12 17.43 5.32
N GLN A 317 -10.68 16.24 5.56
CA GLN A 317 -11.87 16.01 6.38
C GLN A 317 -11.53 15.65 7.84
N ALA A 318 -10.28 15.27 8.12
CA ALA A 318 -9.84 14.81 9.43
C ALA A 318 -9.48 15.98 10.38
N ALA A 319 -9.48 15.71 11.70
CA ALA A 319 -9.39 16.75 12.73
C ALA A 319 -8.11 17.59 12.67
N LYS A 320 -6.99 17.03 12.16
CA LYS A 320 -5.76 17.80 12.01
C LYS A 320 -5.97 19.00 11.09
N TRP A 321 -6.59 18.79 9.93
CA TRP A 321 -6.83 19.85 8.96
C TRP A 321 -8.04 20.71 9.33
N THR A 322 -9.10 20.10 9.87
CA THR A 322 -10.35 20.79 10.17
C THR A 322 -10.37 21.50 11.52
N ALA A 323 -9.45 21.20 12.45
CA ALA A 323 -9.47 21.76 13.81
C ALA A 323 -8.10 22.08 14.44
N GLU A 324 -7.06 21.26 14.24
CA GLU A 324 -5.78 21.45 14.95
C GLU A 324 -4.87 22.51 14.35
N ILE A 325 -4.88 22.65 13.03
CA ILE A 325 -3.95 23.54 12.33
C ILE A 325 -4.32 25.01 12.54
N ASP A 326 -3.31 25.84 12.78
CA ASP A 326 -3.44 27.30 12.82
C ASP A 326 -4.12 27.83 11.55
N LEU A 327 -5.07 28.75 11.73
CA LEU A 327 -5.82 29.36 10.64
C LEU A 327 -4.89 30.07 9.64
N ASP A 328 -3.77 30.63 10.11
CA ASP A 328 -2.74 31.26 9.26
C ASP A 328 -1.94 30.25 8.44
N GLN A 329 -2.15 28.94 8.61
CA GLN A 329 -1.58 27.86 7.79
C GLN A 329 -2.62 27.21 6.85
N LEU A 330 -3.86 27.73 6.82
CA LEU A 330 -4.88 27.34 5.83
C LEU A 330 -4.86 28.30 4.63
N SER A 331 -5.38 27.90 3.48
CA SER A 331 -5.40 28.77 2.29
C SER A 331 -5.95 30.17 2.62
N PRO A 332 -5.20 31.26 2.36
CA PRO A 332 -5.45 32.57 2.97
C PRO A 332 -6.62 33.33 2.35
N MET A 333 -7.08 32.94 1.16
CA MET A 333 -8.06 33.70 0.41
C MET A 333 -9.08 32.82 -0.32
N TRP A 334 -10.21 33.44 -0.65
CA TRP A 334 -11.22 32.91 -1.56
C TRP A 334 -11.70 34.00 -2.52
N ALA A 335 -12.12 33.60 -3.72
CA ALA A 335 -12.79 34.46 -4.68
C ALA A 335 -13.93 33.68 -5.34
N ASP A 336 -14.89 34.39 -5.90
CA ASP A 336 -15.95 33.77 -6.68
C ASP A 336 -15.41 33.36 -8.06
N TRP A 337 -14.98 32.10 -8.17
CA TRP A 337 -14.40 31.55 -9.38
C TRP A 337 -15.43 31.30 -10.48
N ASP A 338 -16.71 31.19 -10.12
CA ASP A 338 -17.81 30.93 -11.07
C ASP A 338 -18.20 32.22 -11.81
N ASP A 339 -18.16 33.37 -11.14
CA ASP A 339 -18.44 34.67 -11.74
C ASP A 339 -17.17 35.33 -12.27
N VAL A 340 -16.99 35.31 -13.59
CA VAL A 340 -15.84 35.92 -14.30
C VAL A 340 -15.62 37.39 -13.90
N SER A 341 -16.69 38.14 -13.62
CA SER A 341 -16.61 39.55 -13.21
C SER A 341 -16.10 39.73 -11.79
N ARG A 342 -16.11 38.67 -10.96
CA ARG A 342 -15.71 38.70 -9.54
C ARG A 342 -14.45 37.91 -9.23
N ARG A 343 -13.87 37.18 -10.19
CA ARG A 343 -12.61 36.42 -10.01
C ARG A 343 -11.46 37.25 -9.45
N HIS A 344 -11.37 38.54 -9.80
CA HIS A 344 -10.34 39.46 -9.31
C HIS A 344 -10.60 39.99 -7.89
N LYS A 345 -11.80 39.75 -7.33
CA LYS A 345 -12.20 40.20 -6.00
C LYS A 345 -11.82 39.16 -4.96
N HIS A 346 -10.59 39.25 -4.47
CA HIS A 346 -10.11 38.33 -3.45
C HIS A 346 -10.57 38.78 -2.06
N PHE A 347 -11.13 37.85 -1.28
CA PHE A 347 -11.40 37.99 0.14
C PHE A 347 -10.31 37.25 0.90
N TYR A 348 -9.56 37.96 1.75
CA TYR A 348 -8.53 37.35 2.60
C TYR A 348 -9.07 37.11 4.01
N ILE A 349 -8.51 36.12 4.70
CA ILE A 349 -8.73 35.95 6.13
C ILE A 349 -8.22 37.18 6.90
N LYS A 350 -8.84 37.46 8.05
CA LYS A 350 -8.52 38.57 8.95
C LYS A 350 -8.62 39.95 8.29
N GLU A 351 -9.52 40.09 7.31
CA GLU A 351 -9.87 41.36 6.67
C GLU A 351 -11.36 41.64 6.77
N LEU A 352 -11.74 42.92 6.89
CA LEU A 352 -13.14 43.32 6.89
C LEU A 352 -13.79 42.98 5.54
N ALA A 353 -14.95 42.34 5.58
CA ALA A 353 -15.78 42.08 4.41
C ALA A 353 -17.24 42.45 4.70
N GLN A 354 -17.98 42.76 3.64
CA GLN A 354 -19.40 43.06 3.72
C GLN A 354 -20.21 41.99 2.98
N GLU A 355 -21.30 41.54 3.60
CA GLU A 355 -22.28 40.62 3.03
C GLU A 355 -23.31 41.35 2.15
N ALA A 356 -24.01 40.61 1.31
CA ALA A 356 -25.04 41.14 0.39
C ALA A 356 -26.24 41.81 1.09
N ASN A 357 -26.49 41.49 2.37
CA ASN A 357 -27.53 42.11 3.20
C ASN A 357 -27.04 43.41 3.91
N GLY A 358 -25.78 43.80 3.69
CA GLY A 358 -25.15 44.98 4.28
C GLY A 358 -24.45 44.75 5.63
N SER A 359 -24.51 43.55 6.24
CA SER A 359 -23.77 43.26 7.48
C SER A 359 -22.26 43.09 7.22
N TYR A 360 -21.46 43.36 8.25
CA TYR A 360 -20.00 43.25 8.18
C TYR A 360 -19.51 42.03 8.94
N VAL A 361 -18.50 41.37 8.38
CA VAL A 361 -17.92 40.15 8.91
C VAL A 361 -16.41 40.16 8.74
N LEU A 362 -15.74 39.35 9.55
CA LEU A 362 -14.30 39.09 9.46
C LEU A 362 -14.09 37.60 9.17
N PRO A 363 -13.73 37.21 7.93
CA PRO A 363 -13.42 35.83 7.60
C PRO A 363 -12.19 35.34 8.36
N MET A 364 -12.31 34.17 9.02
CA MET A 364 -11.23 33.58 9.79
C MET A 364 -10.64 32.34 9.11
N ARG A 365 -11.49 31.58 8.40
CA ARG A 365 -11.05 30.49 7.52
C ARG A 365 -12.10 30.17 6.45
N TRP A 366 -11.64 29.53 5.40
CA TRP A 366 -12.47 28.98 4.32
C TRP A 366 -12.64 27.48 4.55
N VAL A 367 -13.85 26.96 4.32
CA VAL A 367 -14.21 25.57 4.59
C VAL A 367 -15.26 25.09 3.59
N THR A 368 -15.11 23.88 3.07
CA THR A 368 -16.09 23.24 2.19
C THR A 368 -17.15 22.52 3.03
N VAL A 369 -18.43 22.73 2.72
CA VAL A 369 -19.55 22.00 3.33
C VAL A 369 -20.49 21.56 2.22
N ALA A 370 -20.71 20.25 2.08
CA ALA A 370 -21.55 19.66 1.03
C ALA A 370 -21.20 20.19 -0.38
N GLY A 371 -19.91 20.25 -0.71
CA GLY A 371 -19.41 20.73 -2.00
C GLY A 371 -19.41 22.25 -2.20
N VAL A 372 -19.88 23.03 -1.22
CA VAL A 372 -19.95 24.51 -1.31
C VAL A 372 -18.96 25.15 -0.35
N VAL A 373 -18.18 26.13 -0.85
CA VAL A 373 -17.26 26.90 -0.01
C VAL A 373 -18.01 27.87 0.90
N HIS A 374 -17.71 27.79 2.18
CA HIS A 374 -18.19 28.64 3.26
C HIS A 374 -17.01 29.37 3.92
N ALA A 375 -17.32 30.41 4.68
CA ALA A 375 -16.40 31.09 5.56
C ALA A 375 -16.87 30.93 7.01
N ASP A 376 -15.96 30.55 7.91
CA ASP A 376 -16.17 30.75 9.34
C ASP A 376 -15.73 32.18 9.67
N VAL A 377 -16.66 32.97 10.22
CA VAL A 377 -16.51 34.41 10.39
C VAL A 377 -16.80 34.85 11.82
N HIS A 378 -16.16 35.95 12.22
CA HIS A 378 -16.63 36.78 13.33
C HIS A 378 -17.57 37.87 12.81
N ASN A 379 -18.61 38.20 13.58
CA ASN A 379 -19.47 39.34 13.24
C ASN A 379 -18.76 40.64 13.56
N VAL A 380 -18.96 41.64 12.71
CA VAL A 380 -18.42 42.99 12.91
C VAL A 380 -19.58 43.97 12.98
N LYS A 381 -19.69 44.68 14.11
CA LYS A 381 -20.73 45.70 14.32
C LYS A 381 -20.22 47.04 13.84
N PHE A 382 -21.00 47.70 12.99
CA PHE A 382 -20.77 49.11 12.69
C PHE A 382 -21.22 49.95 13.90
N VAL A 383 -20.30 50.68 14.51
CA VAL A 383 -20.57 51.45 15.74
C VAL A 383 -21.09 52.84 15.39
N ARG A 384 -20.30 53.60 14.64
CA ARG A 384 -20.60 54.99 14.25
C ARG A 384 -19.68 55.48 13.13
N ARG A 385 -20.06 56.58 12.49
CA ARG A 385 -19.22 57.34 11.56
C ARG A 385 -18.74 58.63 12.23
N GLU A 386 -17.45 58.89 12.19
CA GLU A 386 -16.82 60.14 12.65
C GLU A 386 -16.10 60.81 11.47
N ALA A 387 -16.74 61.81 10.88
CA ALA A 387 -16.29 62.46 9.64
C ALA A 387 -16.03 61.43 8.51
N GLU A 388 -14.79 61.27 8.06
CA GLU A 388 -14.37 60.30 7.03
C GLU A 388 -14.12 58.89 7.58
N ASN A 389 -14.08 58.71 8.92
CA ASN A 389 -13.80 57.42 9.54
C ASN A 389 -15.08 56.62 9.86
N ALA A 390 -15.08 55.33 9.55
CA ALA A 390 -16.09 54.38 10.01
C ALA A 390 -15.49 53.52 11.12
N ILE A 391 -16.14 53.49 12.30
CA ILE A 391 -15.68 52.73 13.46
C ILE A 391 -16.43 51.41 13.53
N PHE A 392 -15.68 50.32 13.59
CA PHE A 392 -16.17 48.94 13.66
C PHE A 392 -15.74 48.26 14.95
N ASP A 393 -16.54 47.30 15.40
CA ASP A 393 -16.29 46.49 16.57
C ASP A 393 -16.35 45.00 16.22
N ILE A 394 -15.29 44.24 16.51
CA ILE A 394 -15.18 42.82 16.18
C ILE A 394 -15.66 41.98 17.36
N ASP A 395 -16.77 41.27 17.17
CA ASP A 395 -17.33 40.38 18.18
C ASP A 395 -16.70 38.99 18.08
N THR A 396 -15.60 38.77 18.81
CA THR A 396 -14.87 37.49 18.85
C THR A 396 -15.63 36.37 19.55
N THR A 397 -16.71 36.68 20.27
CA THR A 397 -17.53 35.66 20.96
C THR A 397 -18.53 34.99 20.03
N THR A 398 -18.85 35.66 18.92
CA THR A 398 -19.76 35.13 17.91
C THR A 398 -18.99 34.42 16.80
N HIS A 399 -19.36 33.17 16.54
CA HIS A 399 -18.87 32.37 15.43
C HIS A 399 -20.05 31.98 14.55
N ARG A 400 -19.99 32.35 13.27
CA ARG A 400 -21.00 31.96 12.28
C ARG A 400 -20.31 31.36 11.06
N ARG A 401 -20.93 30.34 10.48
CA ARG A 401 -20.57 29.82 9.16
C ARG A 401 -21.52 30.40 8.13
N ILE A 402 -20.99 31.04 7.10
CA ILE A 402 -21.79 31.61 6.00
C ILE A 402 -21.30 31.07 4.64
N PRO A 403 -22.18 30.83 3.65
CA PRO A 403 -21.73 30.56 2.29
C PRO A 403 -20.85 31.70 1.78
N ALA A 404 -19.68 31.39 1.21
CA ALA A 404 -18.72 32.40 0.77
C ALA A 404 -19.30 33.32 -0.31
N LYS A 405 -20.24 32.81 -1.12
CA LYS A 405 -20.99 33.55 -2.13
C LYS A 405 -21.85 34.70 -1.58
N LEU A 406 -22.09 34.78 -0.27
CA LEU A 406 -22.80 35.91 0.34
C LEU A 406 -21.92 37.16 0.48
N LEU A 407 -20.60 37.03 0.34
CA LEU A 407 -19.67 38.16 0.43
C LEU A 407 -19.76 39.01 -0.84
N GLN A 408 -19.96 40.32 -0.66
CA GLN A 408 -20.16 41.28 -1.74
C GLN A 408 -18.98 42.24 -1.90
N SER A 409 -18.54 42.86 -0.81
CA SER A 409 -17.47 43.88 -0.82
C SER A 409 -16.27 43.43 0.01
N ASN A 410 -15.07 43.45 -0.56
CA ASN A 410 -13.84 43.14 0.17
C ASN A 410 -13.25 44.38 0.84
N TYR A 411 -12.21 44.20 1.67
CA TYR A 411 -11.57 45.29 2.41
C TYR A 411 -11.11 46.45 1.51
N LEU A 412 -10.53 46.17 0.33
CA LEU A 412 -10.02 47.21 -0.57
C LEU A 412 -11.14 48.07 -1.18
N GLU A 413 -12.34 47.53 -1.36
CA GLU A 413 -13.51 48.28 -1.82
C GLU A 413 -14.11 49.13 -0.70
N LEU A 414 -14.13 48.59 0.52
CA LEU A 414 -14.62 49.29 1.70
C LEU A 414 -13.69 50.45 2.11
N ASP A 415 -12.38 50.23 2.07
CA ASP A 415 -11.37 51.24 2.43
C ASP A 415 -11.36 52.45 1.48
N LYS A 416 -11.76 52.24 0.21
CA LYS A 416 -12.00 53.34 -0.75
C LYS A 416 -13.24 54.18 -0.42
N SER A 417 -14.19 53.60 0.33
CA SER A 417 -15.47 54.23 0.65
C SER A 417 -15.41 55.08 1.93
N PHE A 418 -14.60 54.66 2.91
CA PHE A 418 -14.38 55.34 4.18
C PHE A 418 -13.10 54.82 4.85
N ALA A 419 -12.45 55.64 5.67
CA ALA A 419 -11.30 55.20 6.45
C ALA A 419 -11.75 54.24 7.58
N ILE A 420 -11.30 52.99 7.54
CA ILE A 420 -11.72 51.95 8.47
C ILE A 420 -10.93 52.07 9.78
N LYS A 421 -11.63 52.15 10.92
CA LYS A 421 -11.04 52.09 12.26
C LYS A 421 -11.76 51.07 13.14
N PHE A 422 -11.03 50.47 14.07
CA PHE A 422 -11.57 49.51 15.05
C PHE A 422 -11.58 50.10 16.46
N THR A 423 -12.48 49.60 17.30
CA THR A 423 -12.52 49.94 18.74
C THR A 423 -11.24 49.46 19.45
N SER A 424 -10.86 50.11 20.56
CA SER A 424 -9.61 49.79 21.28
C SER A 424 -9.58 48.41 21.93
N TYR A 425 -10.73 47.75 22.07
CA TYR A 425 -10.88 46.41 22.62
C TYR A 425 -11.05 45.33 21.54
N SER A 426 -11.16 45.72 20.27
CA SER A 426 -11.10 44.76 19.16
C SER A 426 -9.68 44.18 19.02
N PRO A 427 -9.54 42.91 18.59
CA PRO A 427 -8.23 42.37 18.26
C PRO A 427 -7.56 43.16 17.15
N SER A 428 -6.25 43.36 17.27
CA SER A 428 -5.46 44.02 16.23
C SER A 428 -5.10 43.02 15.13
N TYR A 429 -5.60 43.25 13.92
CA TYR A 429 -5.21 42.53 12.71
C TYR A 429 -4.60 43.50 11.70
N GLN A 430 -3.56 43.07 10.99
CA GLN A 430 -2.94 43.89 9.96
C GLN A 430 -3.80 43.88 8.69
N MET A 431 -4.43 45.01 8.40
CA MET A 431 -5.25 45.23 7.21
C MET A 431 -4.68 46.38 6.38
N PRO A 432 -4.53 46.26 5.05
CA PRO A 432 -4.75 45.04 4.26
C PRO A 432 -3.79 43.91 4.66
N ASN A 433 -4.22 42.67 4.45
CA ASN A 433 -3.44 41.47 4.75
C ASN A 433 -2.07 41.57 4.06
N PRO A 434 -0.94 41.37 4.79
CA PRO A 434 0.40 41.51 4.22
C PRO A 434 0.65 40.65 2.98
N LEU A 435 -0.03 39.51 2.87
CA LEU A 435 0.08 38.62 1.72
C LEU A 435 -0.38 39.28 0.42
N ARG A 436 -1.27 40.27 0.46
CA ARG A 436 -1.69 41.01 -0.75
C ARG A 436 -0.52 41.70 -1.45
N GLN A 437 0.48 42.19 -0.70
CA GLN A 437 1.67 42.82 -1.27
C GLN A 437 2.52 41.80 -2.06
N LYS A 438 2.64 40.56 -1.53
CA LYS A 438 3.31 39.45 -2.22
C LYS A 438 2.49 38.95 -3.42
N ALA A 439 1.16 38.87 -3.26
CA ALA A 439 0.24 38.42 -4.29
C ALA A 439 0.29 39.27 -5.56
N ARG A 440 0.35 40.61 -5.39
CA ARG A 440 0.18 41.59 -6.47
C ARG A 440 -1.08 41.33 -7.31
N GLY A 441 -2.15 40.91 -6.64
CA GLY A 441 -3.43 40.57 -7.27
C GLY A 441 -3.55 39.14 -7.80
N ARG A 442 -2.54 38.27 -7.64
CA ARG A 442 -2.62 36.85 -8.00
C ARG A 442 -3.30 36.00 -6.91
N PRO A 443 -4.02 34.92 -7.26
CA PRO A 443 -4.56 33.98 -6.28
C PRO A 443 -3.47 33.32 -5.42
N MET A 444 -3.78 33.00 -4.17
CA MET A 444 -2.83 32.39 -3.22
C MET A 444 -3.43 31.18 -2.52
N PHE A 445 -2.77 30.02 -2.62
CA PHE A 445 -3.24 28.74 -2.05
C PHE A 445 -2.17 28.02 -1.24
N ARG A 446 -2.57 27.13 -0.33
CA ARG A 446 -1.64 26.28 0.42
C ARG A 446 -1.85 24.83 0.07
N LEU A 447 -0.77 24.18 -0.33
CA LEU A 447 -0.74 22.73 -0.56
C LEU A 447 -0.13 22.03 0.64
N ARG A 448 -0.67 20.85 0.94
CA ARG A 448 -0.14 19.95 1.93
C ARG A 448 0.46 18.74 1.26
N ILE A 449 1.54 18.23 1.85
CA ILE A 449 2.25 17.08 1.31
C ILE A 449 2.54 16.02 2.36
N MET A 450 2.81 14.82 1.86
CA MET A 450 3.31 13.69 2.62
C MET A 450 4.67 13.30 2.05
N PRO A 451 5.78 13.79 2.66
CA PRO A 451 7.12 13.34 2.31
C PRO A 451 7.43 11.99 2.96
N TRP A 452 8.11 11.13 2.22
CA TRP A 452 8.47 9.78 2.63
C TRP A 452 9.91 9.46 2.23
N SER A 453 10.60 8.70 3.07
CA SER A 453 11.96 8.25 2.84
C SER A 453 12.09 6.74 3.01
N ASP A 454 12.94 6.11 2.21
CA ASP A 454 13.14 4.67 2.25
C ASP A 454 14.54 4.22 1.88
N ASP A 455 14.97 3.12 2.51
CA ASP A 455 16.22 2.43 2.23
C ASP A 455 15.97 1.29 1.23
N VAL A 456 16.45 1.48 0.01
CA VAL A 456 16.25 0.53 -1.10
C VAL A 456 17.36 -0.51 -1.23
N SER A 457 18.25 -0.62 -0.23
CA SER A 457 19.35 -1.60 -0.19
C SER A 457 18.91 -3.07 -0.06
N GLY A 458 17.61 -3.31 0.15
CA GLY A 458 17.09 -4.56 0.72
C GLY A 458 16.84 -5.76 -0.20
N ASN A 459 17.14 -5.80 -1.51
CA ASN A 459 16.92 -7.04 -2.26
C ASN A 459 17.78 -7.23 -3.54
N VAL A 460 18.49 -8.36 -3.55
CA VAL A 460 19.22 -9.06 -4.64
C VAL A 460 20.47 -8.34 -5.19
N SER A 461 21.61 -8.94 -4.86
CA SER A 461 23.01 -8.58 -5.18
C SER A 461 23.53 -7.31 -4.49
N LYS A 462 24.76 -7.37 -3.97
CA LYS A 462 25.50 -6.22 -3.43
C LYS A 462 25.95 -5.23 -4.54
N GLN A 463 25.41 -5.38 -5.75
CA GLN A 463 25.90 -4.76 -6.98
C GLN A 463 25.41 -3.32 -7.16
N TYR A 464 24.27 -2.92 -6.57
CA TYR A 464 23.60 -1.65 -6.92
C TYR A 464 23.69 -0.50 -5.90
N ASN A 465 24.59 -0.59 -4.91
CA ASN A 465 24.81 0.37 -3.82
C ASN A 465 23.57 0.69 -2.95
N ALA A 466 23.77 0.80 -1.63
CA ALA A 466 22.70 1.24 -0.73
C ALA A 466 22.32 2.69 -1.07
N HIS A 467 21.03 2.97 -1.22
CA HIS A 467 20.51 4.32 -1.47
C HIS A 467 19.39 4.63 -0.48
N THR A 468 19.32 5.88 -0.05
CA THR A 468 18.17 6.44 0.67
C THR A 468 17.42 7.34 -0.29
N ASN A 469 16.16 7.01 -0.59
CA ASN A 469 15.31 7.74 -1.53
C ASN A 469 14.34 8.66 -0.78
N MET A 470 13.98 9.78 -1.38
CA MET A 470 13.00 10.74 -0.89
C MET A 470 11.90 10.96 -1.94
N TYR A 471 10.64 10.83 -1.50
CA TYR A 471 9.45 10.95 -2.34
C TYR A 471 8.44 11.88 -1.68
N VAL A 472 7.55 12.46 -2.48
CA VAL A 472 6.48 13.37 -2.03
C VAL A 472 5.18 13.06 -2.75
N THR A 473 4.05 13.27 -2.07
CA THR A 473 2.70 13.25 -2.66
C THR A 473 1.90 14.48 -2.25
N ASN A 474 0.99 14.93 -3.13
CA ASN A 474 0.11 16.07 -2.94
C ASN A 474 -1.16 15.65 -2.18
N LEU A 475 -1.27 15.97 -0.89
CA LEU A 475 -2.40 15.56 -0.05
C LEU A 475 -3.68 16.34 -0.32
N ASN A 476 -3.66 17.30 -1.24
CA ASN A 476 -4.86 17.95 -1.75
C ASN A 476 -5.53 17.11 -2.86
N LEU A 477 -5.00 15.94 -3.20
CA LEU A 477 -5.61 15.00 -4.15
C LEU A 477 -6.31 13.85 -3.42
N PRO A 478 -7.41 13.30 -3.96
CA PRO A 478 -8.10 12.16 -3.36
C PRO A 478 -7.18 10.96 -3.17
N HIS A 479 -7.33 10.24 -2.06
CA HIS A 479 -6.53 9.08 -1.73
C HIS A 479 -6.52 8.01 -2.83
N LYS A 480 -7.66 7.83 -3.50
CA LYS A 480 -7.80 6.93 -4.66
C LYS A 480 -6.86 7.29 -5.83
N LYS A 481 -6.54 8.57 -6.00
CA LYS A 481 -5.52 9.04 -6.96
C LYS A 481 -4.12 8.80 -6.41
N LEU A 482 -3.89 9.12 -5.13
CA LEU A 482 -2.60 8.89 -4.46
C LEU A 482 -2.18 7.41 -4.37
N ALA A 483 -3.13 6.48 -4.45
CA ALA A 483 -2.89 5.04 -4.57
C ALA A 483 -2.35 4.60 -5.95
N GLN A 484 -2.11 5.54 -6.88
CA GLN A 484 -1.61 5.26 -8.23
C GLN A 484 -0.16 5.77 -8.40
N GLU A 485 0.67 5.01 -9.11
CA GLU A 485 2.10 5.33 -9.31
C GLU A 485 2.32 6.65 -10.05
N TYR A 486 1.35 7.10 -10.84
CA TYR A 486 1.40 8.38 -11.56
C TYR A 486 1.59 9.60 -10.63
N PHE A 487 1.03 9.54 -9.42
CA PHE A 487 0.98 10.66 -8.47
C PHE A 487 2.13 10.67 -7.46
N VAL A 488 3.02 9.67 -7.49
CA VAL A 488 4.24 9.68 -6.69
C VAL A 488 5.26 10.60 -7.35
N ARG A 489 5.71 11.63 -6.63
CA ARG A 489 6.75 12.56 -7.08
C ARG A 489 8.09 12.17 -6.45
N PHE A 490 9.07 11.84 -7.27
CA PHE A 490 10.44 11.61 -6.80
C PHE A 490 11.13 12.95 -6.52
N SER A 491 11.75 13.07 -5.36
CA SER A 491 12.50 14.27 -4.97
C SER A 491 14.01 14.05 -5.06
N SER A 492 14.56 13.09 -4.32
CA SER A 492 16.02 12.88 -4.27
C SER A 492 16.40 11.44 -3.95
N THR A 493 17.65 11.10 -4.21
CA THR A 493 18.27 9.84 -3.78
C THR A 493 19.74 10.08 -3.44
N SER A 494 20.28 9.36 -2.47
CA SER A 494 21.72 9.41 -2.18
C SER A 494 22.23 8.09 -1.62
N PRO A 495 23.43 7.65 -2.04
CA PRO A 495 24.14 6.56 -1.39
C PRO A 495 24.90 6.97 -0.12
N HIS A 496 24.94 8.28 0.18
CA HIS A 496 25.77 8.82 1.27
C HIS A 496 24.96 9.65 2.27
N ALA A 497 24.02 10.47 1.79
CA ALA A 497 23.21 11.33 2.63
C ALA A 497 22.01 10.56 3.22
N SER A 498 21.85 10.63 4.54
CA SER A 498 20.68 10.07 5.22
C SER A 498 19.40 10.84 4.88
N SER A 499 18.28 10.26 5.24
CA SER A 499 16.97 10.91 5.17
C SER A 499 16.94 12.27 5.85
N SER A 500 17.51 12.40 7.05
CA SER A 500 17.52 13.68 7.79
C SER A 500 18.34 14.74 7.06
N GLU A 501 19.41 14.36 6.37
CA GLU A 501 20.21 15.27 5.54
C GLU A 501 19.43 15.72 4.29
N GLN A 502 18.75 14.79 3.62
CA GLN A 502 17.93 15.11 2.45
C GLN A 502 16.71 15.98 2.82
N PHE A 503 16.12 15.79 4.01
CA PHE A 503 15.05 16.66 4.52
C PHE A 503 15.49 18.13 4.70
N VAL A 504 16.78 18.41 4.87
CA VAL A 504 17.28 19.79 4.94
C VAL A 504 17.09 20.51 3.61
N ALA A 505 17.49 19.88 2.51
CA ALA A 505 17.29 20.42 1.15
C ALA A 505 15.80 20.51 0.81
N LEU A 506 15.00 19.53 1.27
CA LEU A 506 13.55 19.57 1.14
C LEU A 506 12.93 20.76 1.91
N GLY A 507 13.54 21.13 3.03
CA GLY A 507 13.15 22.25 3.87
C GLY A 507 13.16 23.59 3.15
N ASP A 508 13.99 23.76 2.10
CA ASP A 508 14.04 24.99 1.28
C ASP A 508 12.68 25.29 0.62
N ASP A 509 11.89 24.26 0.31
CA ASP A 509 10.55 24.41 -0.27
C ASP A 509 9.46 24.66 0.78
N PHE A 510 9.75 24.37 2.06
CA PHE A 510 8.79 24.43 3.18
C PHE A 510 9.04 25.62 4.12
N ILE A 511 9.93 26.54 3.74
CA ILE A 511 10.24 27.72 4.55
C ILE A 511 8.96 28.57 4.70
N PRO A 512 8.53 28.86 5.94
CA PRO A 512 7.36 29.68 6.19
C PRO A 512 7.40 31.03 5.45
N GLY A 513 6.33 31.31 4.69
CA GLY A 513 6.17 32.57 3.97
C GLY A 513 6.94 32.68 2.65
N VAL A 514 7.61 31.61 2.21
CA VAL A 514 8.10 31.45 0.83
C VAL A 514 6.94 30.96 -0.05
N TRP A 515 6.67 31.69 -1.12
CA TRP A 515 5.58 31.41 -2.05
C TRP A 515 6.17 31.11 -3.43
N HIS A 516 5.70 30.04 -4.05
CA HIS A 516 6.15 29.54 -5.34
C HIS A 516 5.14 29.91 -6.43
N ASP A 517 5.64 30.24 -7.61
CA ASP A 517 4.80 30.55 -8.78
C ASP A 517 4.32 29.25 -9.46
N ALA A 518 3.05 29.22 -9.89
CA ALA A 518 2.52 28.21 -10.79
C ALA A 518 1.50 28.81 -11.76
N TYR A 519 1.23 28.11 -12.86
CA TYR A 519 0.10 28.42 -13.73
C TYR A 519 -1.06 27.49 -13.38
N ASP A 520 -2.22 28.05 -13.00
CA ASP A 520 -3.43 27.27 -12.79
C ASP A 520 -4.19 27.17 -14.11
N CYS A 521 -4.18 26.00 -14.73
CA CYS A 521 -4.83 25.77 -16.02
C CYS A 521 -6.36 25.88 -15.98
N GLN A 522 -6.98 25.77 -14.80
CA GLN A 522 -8.42 25.92 -14.63
C GLN A 522 -8.81 27.39 -14.42
N LEU A 523 -7.96 28.17 -13.72
CA LEU A 523 -8.16 29.61 -13.53
C LEU A 523 -7.61 30.45 -14.68
N GLU A 524 -6.85 29.83 -15.59
CA GLU A 524 -6.15 30.43 -16.73
C GLU A 524 -5.26 31.62 -16.35
N GLN A 525 -4.64 31.58 -15.18
CA GLN A 525 -3.80 32.65 -14.66
C GLN A 525 -2.66 32.14 -13.78
N GLU A 526 -1.67 33.00 -13.56
CA GLU A 526 -0.60 32.73 -12.59
C GLU A 526 -1.13 32.82 -11.16
N ILE A 527 -0.71 31.87 -10.35
CA ILE A 527 -1.03 31.78 -8.93
C ILE A 527 0.26 31.71 -8.10
N LEU A 528 0.11 31.95 -6.80
CA LEU A 528 1.13 31.64 -5.82
C LEU A 528 0.65 30.50 -4.93
N PHE A 529 1.56 29.59 -4.58
CA PHE A 529 1.26 28.57 -3.59
C PHE A 529 2.42 28.34 -2.62
N GLU A 530 2.08 27.94 -1.41
CA GLU A 530 3.03 27.56 -0.35
C GLU A 530 2.86 26.07 -0.06
N VAL A 531 3.96 25.36 0.14
CA VAL A 531 3.98 23.91 0.38
C VAL A 531 4.25 23.65 1.85
N MET A 532 3.42 22.81 2.49
CA MET A 532 3.56 22.47 3.90
C MET A 532 3.55 20.94 4.12
N PRO A 533 4.50 20.37 4.89
CA PRO A 533 4.39 18.98 5.32
C PRO A 533 3.19 18.79 6.26
N HIS A 534 2.54 17.62 6.17
CA HIS A 534 1.36 17.31 6.97
C HIS A 534 1.45 15.98 7.70
N VAL A 535 2.10 14.96 7.14
CA VAL A 535 2.26 13.64 7.79
C VAL A 535 3.57 13.00 7.35
N LEU A 536 4.18 12.20 8.23
CA LEU A 536 5.51 11.57 8.04
C LEU A 536 5.42 10.05 8.18
N PRO A 537 4.66 9.34 7.31
CA PRO A 537 4.73 7.90 7.31
C PRO A 537 6.15 7.49 6.90
N ALA A 538 6.65 6.39 7.44
CA ALA A 538 7.84 5.70 6.97
C ALA A 538 7.94 4.33 7.67
N ASP A 539 8.97 3.56 7.33
CA ASP A 539 9.29 2.37 8.12
C ASP A 539 9.70 2.75 9.56
N ASN A 540 9.72 1.78 10.47
CA ASN A 540 9.98 2.06 11.88
C ASN A 540 11.35 2.72 12.14
N PRO A 541 12.48 2.22 11.60
CA PRO A 541 13.77 2.89 11.70
C PRO A 541 13.74 4.34 11.23
N GLN A 542 13.15 4.61 10.07
CA GLN A 542 13.08 5.93 9.49
C GLN A 542 12.22 6.88 10.33
N GLN A 543 11.09 6.41 10.85
CA GLN A 543 10.27 7.22 11.76
C GLN A 543 11.00 7.51 13.07
N SER A 544 11.80 6.58 13.61
CA SER A 544 12.67 6.86 14.76
C SER A 544 13.72 7.93 14.43
N GLU A 545 14.35 7.89 13.25
CA GLU A 545 15.28 8.94 12.80
C GLU A 545 14.56 10.30 12.66
N ASN A 546 13.38 10.33 12.04
CA ASN A 546 12.57 11.55 11.86
C ASN A 546 12.15 12.19 13.20
N SER A 547 11.95 11.40 14.25
CA SER A 547 11.62 11.87 15.61
C SER A 547 12.84 12.05 16.52
N SER A 548 14.07 11.94 15.99
CA SER A 548 15.32 12.01 16.78
C SER A 548 15.33 11.01 17.95
N HIS A 549 14.70 9.86 17.74
CA HIS A 549 14.47 8.80 18.73
C HIS A 549 15.51 7.67 18.60
N ILE A 550 15.96 7.16 19.74
CA ILE A 550 17.03 6.13 19.80
C ILE A 550 16.59 4.73 19.33
N GLY A 551 15.29 4.50 19.13
CA GLY A 551 14.70 3.19 18.89
C GLY A 551 14.49 2.38 20.18
N MET A 552 14.27 1.08 20.02
CA MET A 552 13.86 0.16 21.11
C MET A 552 14.95 -0.13 22.15
N ALA A 553 16.17 0.35 21.95
CA ALA A 553 17.27 0.14 22.89
C ALA A 553 17.26 1.11 24.08
N GLY A 554 16.50 2.22 24.00
CA GLY A 554 16.34 3.17 25.09
C GLY A 554 15.36 2.69 26.18
N ASN A 555 15.41 3.31 27.36
CA ASN A 555 14.42 3.04 28.41
C ASN A 555 13.01 3.51 27.99
N PHE A 556 12.94 4.56 27.17
CA PHE A 556 11.72 5.09 26.60
C PHE A 556 11.67 4.76 25.10
N GLY A 557 11.26 3.53 24.81
CA GLY A 557 11.33 2.93 23.48
C GLY A 557 10.26 3.38 22.49
N CYS A 558 9.29 4.20 22.91
CA CYS A 558 8.29 4.80 22.02
C CYS A 558 8.75 6.16 21.49
N ARG A 559 8.51 6.42 20.20
CA ARG A 559 8.78 7.71 19.54
C ARG A 559 7.67 8.75 19.73
N HIS A 560 6.47 8.29 20.11
CA HIS A 560 5.29 9.12 20.32
C HIS A 560 5.18 9.60 21.76
N ASP A 561 5.53 8.75 22.73
CA ASP A 561 5.31 9.01 24.15
C ASP A 561 6.52 8.66 25.03
N LEU A 562 6.36 8.94 26.32
CA LEU A 562 7.30 8.67 27.39
C LEU A 562 6.94 7.40 28.18
N VAL A 563 6.15 6.47 27.63
CA VAL A 563 5.95 5.17 28.28
C VAL A 563 7.23 4.37 28.19
N GLY A 564 7.66 3.84 29.34
CA GLY A 564 8.91 3.09 29.42
C GLY A 564 9.48 3.08 30.83
N GLY A 565 10.81 3.12 30.90
CA GLY A 565 11.59 3.04 32.12
C GLY A 565 12.59 1.89 32.09
N THR A 566 13.27 1.69 33.21
CA THR A 566 14.14 0.53 33.37
C THR A 566 13.34 -0.76 33.21
N THR A 567 14.04 -1.87 33.00
CA THR A 567 13.34 -3.15 32.86
C THR A 567 12.54 -3.47 34.12
N GLU A 568 13.09 -3.20 35.30
CA GLU A 568 12.44 -3.43 36.59
C GLU A 568 11.19 -2.57 36.75
N GLN A 569 11.21 -1.32 36.27
CA GLN A 569 10.05 -0.43 36.30
C GLN A 569 8.93 -0.93 35.38
N ARG A 570 9.28 -1.36 34.16
CA ARG A 570 8.32 -1.92 33.19
C ARG A 570 7.74 -3.28 33.62
N GLU A 571 8.42 -3.99 34.52
CA GLU A 571 7.94 -5.25 35.10
C GLU A 571 7.06 -5.05 36.34
N ARG A 572 6.92 -3.82 36.86
CA ARG A 572 5.95 -3.50 37.92
C ARG A 572 4.54 -3.42 37.34
N ASP A 573 3.54 -3.55 38.21
CA ASP A 573 2.13 -3.58 37.81
C ASP A 573 1.74 -2.30 37.05
N GLU A 574 2.09 -1.12 37.57
CA GLU A 574 1.79 0.16 36.92
C GLU A 574 2.55 0.31 35.59
N GLY A 575 3.84 -0.03 35.57
CA GLY A 575 4.68 0.09 34.39
C GLY A 575 4.30 -0.88 33.28
N TYR A 576 3.85 -2.08 33.63
CA TYR A 576 3.38 -3.08 32.66
C TYR A 576 2.02 -2.70 32.09
N HIS A 577 1.08 -2.27 32.94
CA HIS A 577 -0.24 -1.85 32.51
C HIS A 577 -0.18 -0.63 31.57
N ALA A 578 0.73 0.31 31.84
CA ALA A 578 0.93 1.50 31.00
C ALA A 578 1.34 1.19 29.55
N LEU A 579 1.92 0.02 29.25
CA LEU A 579 2.33 -0.37 27.89
C LEU A 579 1.14 -0.69 26.96
N TYR A 580 -0.08 -0.83 27.49
CA TYR A 580 -1.29 -1.20 26.74
C TYR A 580 -2.09 0.00 26.24
N SER A 581 -1.61 1.22 26.47
CA SER A 581 -2.28 2.47 26.09
C SER A 581 -1.25 3.55 25.77
N PRO A 582 -1.59 4.57 24.97
CA PRO A 582 -0.76 5.77 24.83
C PRO A 582 -0.50 6.41 26.19
N GLY A 583 0.75 6.83 26.45
CA GLY A 583 1.10 7.61 27.64
C GLY A 583 1.29 9.09 27.35
N ILE A 584 2.19 9.72 28.10
CA ILE A 584 2.47 11.16 27.99
C ILE A 584 3.19 11.43 26.67
N PRO A 585 2.60 12.22 25.74
CA PRO A 585 3.23 12.51 24.46
C PRO A 585 4.60 13.18 24.63
N ARG A 586 5.52 12.88 23.72
CA ARG A 586 6.78 13.62 23.59
C ARG A 586 6.52 15.01 23.03
N ASP A 587 7.39 15.94 23.42
CA ASP A 587 7.36 17.32 23.01
C ASP A 587 8.64 17.68 22.23
N ARG A 588 8.49 18.48 21.17
CA ARG A 588 9.60 18.93 20.32
C ARG A 588 10.61 19.75 21.11
N GLU A 589 10.15 20.68 21.95
CA GLU A 589 11.05 21.57 22.69
C GLU A 589 11.87 20.76 23.71
N GLY A 590 11.26 19.82 24.43
CA GLY A 590 11.94 18.90 25.33
C GLY A 590 12.99 18.03 24.62
N THR A 591 12.70 17.58 23.39
CA THR A 591 13.68 16.88 22.56
C THR A 591 14.85 17.79 22.17
N ILE A 592 14.59 19.03 21.73
CA ILE A 592 15.64 20.02 21.40
C ILE A 592 16.50 20.33 22.64
N GLN A 593 15.90 20.54 23.81
CA GLN A 593 16.62 20.80 25.06
C GLN A 593 17.49 19.60 25.47
N THR A 594 17.01 18.39 25.25
CA THR A 594 17.80 17.17 25.48
C THR A 594 19.01 17.12 24.54
N ILE A 595 18.82 17.45 23.26
CA ILE A 595 19.92 17.53 22.27
C ILE A 595 20.93 18.61 22.67
N ARG A 596 20.49 19.82 23.04
CA ARG A 596 21.35 20.90 23.56
C ARG A 596 22.21 20.43 24.74
N TRP A 597 21.59 19.73 25.69
CA TRP A 597 22.32 19.16 26.82
C TRP A 597 23.35 18.11 26.37
N GLN A 598 23.01 17.26 25.39
CA GLN A 598 23.94 16.26 24.85
C GLN A 598 25.15 16.93 24.17
N PHE A 599 24.95 18.00 23.41
CA PHE A 599 26.06 18.82 22.87
C PHE A 599 26.93 19.38 23.99
N TRP A 600 26.32 19.96 25.03
CA TRP A 600 27.06 20.51 26.16
C TRP A 600 27.89 19.45 26.91
N ALA A 601 27.30 18.27 27.14
CA ALA A 601 27.99 17.13 27.75
C ALA A 601 29.15 16.63 26.89
N ALA A 602 28.99 16.62 25.56
CA ALA A 602 30.02 16.24 24.61
C ALA A 602 31.24 17.16 24.66
N CYS A 603 31.03 18.47 24.84
CA CYS A 603 32.11 19.45 25.00
C CYS A 603 33.01 19.15 26.21
N GLY A 604 32.51 18.46 27.24
CA GLY A 604 33.28 18.04 28.42
C GLY A 604 34.06 16.73 28.23
N GLY A 605 33.91 16.05 27.09
CA GLY A 605 34.56 14.78 26.76
C GLY A 605 34.11 13.58 27.59
N ASN A 606 32.96 13.64 28.28
CA ASN A 606 32.48 12.57 29.15
C ASN A 606 31.47 11.64 28.45
N LYS A 607 31.97 10.49 27.96
CA LYS A 607 31.14 9.50 27.28
C LYS A 607 30.06 8.88 28.18
N LYS A 608 30.31 8.74 29.49
CA LYS A 608 29.37 8.07 30.40
C LYS A 608 28.08 8.87 30.57
N ASP A 609 28.18 10.19 30.66
CA ASP A 609 27.02 11.06 30.84
C ASP A 609 26.15 11.09 29.57
N LEU A 610 26.79 11.06 28.40
CA LEU A 610 26.10 10.92 27.11
C LEU A 610 25.36 9.58 27.00
N ASP A 611 26.05 8.47 27.25
CA ASP A 611 25.45 7.13 27.18
C ASP A 611 24.26 6.98 28.16
N ALA A 612 24.37 7.61 29.34
CA ALA A 612 23.29 7.68 30.32
C ALA A 612 22.10 8.51 29.80
N SER A 613 22.35 9.70 29.23
CA SER A 613 21.30 10.56 28.67
C SER A 613 20.56 9.92 27.50
N TYR A 614 21.27 9.30 26.56
CA TYR A 614 20.65 8.53 25.46
C TYR A 614 19.67 7.48 26.00
N SER A 615 20.08 6.76 27.04
CA SER A 615 19.27 5.71 27.65
C SER A 615 18.07 6.27 28.43
N GLN A 616 18.26 7.36 29.19
CA GLN A 616 17.26 7.96 30.07
C GLN A 616 16.26 8.88 29.36
N SER A 617 16.64 9.53 28.26
CA SER A 617 15.73 10.38 27.49
C SER A 617 15.05 9.64 26.34
N GLY A 618 15.71 8.60 25.81
CA GLY A 618 15.33 7.97 24.55
C GLY A 618 15.58 8.83 23.31
N VAL A 619 16.30 9.96 23.44
CA VAL A 619 16.62 10.89 22.36
C VAL A 619 18.01 10.62 21.83
N LYS A 620 18.13 10.41 20.53
CA LYS A 620 19.40 10.25 19.82
C LYS A 620 19.26 10.73 18.38
N ASP A 621 19.64 11.97 18.14
CA ASP A 621 19.50 12.63 16.84
C ASP A 621 20.63 12.30 15.86
N LYS A 622 20.30 11.95 14.62
CA LYS A 622 21.27 11.49 13.60
C LYS A 622 22.28 12.56 13.22
N ILE A 623 21.82 13.80 12.96
CA ILE A 623 22.69 14.93 12.58
C ILE A 623 23.55 15.33 13.77
N ALA A 624 22.96 15.40 14.98
CA ALA A 624 23.66 15.72 16.20
C ALA A 624 24.78 14.73 16.52
N GLN A 625 24.60 13.42 16.25
CA GLN A 625 25.62 12.42 16.51
C GLN A 625 26.96 12.73 15.82
N PHE A 626 26.93 13.29 14.61
CA PHE A 626 28.15 13.68 13.89
C PHE A 626 28.93 14.75 14.65
N TRP A 627 28.25 15.83 15.03
CA TRP A 627 28.86 16.94 15.75
C TRP A 627 29.25 16.56 17.18
N ILE A 628 28.41 15.81 17.88
CA ILE A 628 28.69 15.27 19.21
C ILE A 628 29.96 14.41 19.18
N GLN A 629 30.15 13.58 18.16
CA GLN A 629 31.36 12.76 18.05
C GLN A 629 32.61 13.62 17.83
N LYS A 630 32.54 14.63 16.94
CA LYS A 630 33.65 15.60 16.76
C LYS A 630 33.99 16.33 18.06
N LEU A 631 32.98 16.85 18.75
CA LEU A 631 33.13 17.54 20.04
C LEU A 631 33.72 16.63 21.11
N MET A 632 33.31 15.37 21.15
CA MET A 632 33.84 14.36 22.07
C MET A 632 35.33 14.11 21.87
N ASP A 633 35.79 14.06 20.62
CA ASP A 633 37.18 13.81 20.28
C ASP A 633 38.05 15.02 20.65
N ILE A 634 37.64 16.24 20.25
CA ILE A 634 38.34 17.49 20.59
C ILE A 634 38.33 17.73 22.12
N GLY A 635 37.18 17.53 22.78
CA GLY A 635 37.03 17.71 24.22
C GLY A 635 37.87 16.73 25.02
N ARG A 636 38.00 15.46 24.57
CA ARG A 636 38.88 14.48 25.21
C ARG A 636 40.35 14.86 25.07
N GLU A 637 40.76 15.31 23.88
CA GLU A 637 42.13 15.77 23.63
C GLU A 637 42.49 16.95 24.55
N ARG A 638 41.69 18.02 24.55
CA ARG A 638 41.92 19.19 25.41
C ARG A 638 41.94 18.83 26.89
N ARG A 639 41.04 17.96 27.33
CA ARG A 639 41.01 17.48 28.72
C ARG A 639 42.29 16.72 29.08
N ASN A 640 42.80 15.87 28.18
CA ASN A 640 44.05 15.16 28.40
C ASN A 640 45.22 16.14 28.50
N THR A 641 45.31 17.10 27.58
CA THR A 641 46.36 18.13 27.54
C THR A 641 46.36 19.03 28.78
N GLU A 642 45.18 19.50 29.21
CA GLU A 642 45.06 20.53 30.25
C GLU A 642 44.90 19.96 31.67
N LEU A 643 44.45 18.71 31.84
CA LEU A 643 44.24 18.11 33.17
C LEU A 643 45.16 16.95 33.50
N THR A 644 45.57 16.16 32.50
CA THR A 644 46.20 14.85 32.72
C THR A 644 47.68 14.85 32.35
N ASP A 645 48.07 15.41 31.20
CA ASP A 645 49.45 15.44 30.72
C ASP A 645 50.33 16.26 31.69
N PRO A 646 51.32 15.64 32.35
CA PRO A 646 52.19 16.33 33.30
C PRO A 646 52.95 17.53 32.71
N LYS A 647 53.17 17.57 31.40
CA LYS A 647 53.95 18.62 30.72
C LYS A 647 53.12 19.86 30.39
N THR A 648 51.83 19.68 30.08
CA THR A 648 50.96 20.76 29.58
C THR A 648 49.76 21.05 30.49
N ARG A 649 49.57 20.27 31.57
CA ARG A 649 48.46 20.48 32.50
C ARG A 649 48.53 21.83 33.20
N ASP A 650 47.36 22.38 33.53
CA ASP A 650 47.19 23.66 34.21
C ASP A 650 48.10 23.73 35.45
N SER A 651 48.88 24.81 35.54
CA SER A 651 49.90 25.01 36.56
C SER A 651 49.34 24.96 37.98
N ARG A 652 48.07 25.30 38.17
CA ARG A 652 47.38 25.22 39.47
C ARG A 652 47.23 23.78 39.97
N LEU A 653 47.17 22.80 39.07
CA LEU A 653 47.07 21.37 39.39
C LEU A 653 48.43 20.74 39.76
N ASN A 654 49.53 21.43 39.46
CA ASN A 654 50.89 21.06 39.86
C ASN A 654 51.21 21.46 41.31
N ASN A 655 50.42 22.36 41.92
CA ASN A 655 50.68 22.84 43.27
C ASN A 655 50.36 21.76 44.32
N PRO A 656 51.36 21.27 45.10
CA PRO A 656 51.16 20.23 46.11
C PRO A 656 50.29 20.66 47.29
N ALA A 657 50.06 21.97 47.49
CA ALA A 657 49.18 22.51 48.53
C ALA A 657 47.69 22.34 48.19
N VAL A 658 47.34 22.13 46.92
CA VAL A 658 45.95 22.02 46.46
C VAL A 658 45.51 20.55 46.46
N LYS A 659 44.68 20.16 47.44
CA LYS A 659 44.21 18.78 47.66
C LYS A 659 42.69 18.73 47.83
N GLY A 660 42.12 17.52 47.72
CA GLY A 660 40.70 17.26 47.95
C GLY A 660 39.78 18.13 47.08
N ASP A 661 38.82 18.78 47.73
CA ASP A 661 37.76 19.56 47.08
C ASP A 661 38.30 20.76 46.30
N ALA A 662 39.35 21.44 46.78
CA ALA A 662 39.96 22.55 46.07
C ALA A 662 40.53 22.12 44.70
N LYS A 663 41.11 20.91 44.63
CA LYS A 663 41.61 20.34 43.37
C LYS A 663 40.47 19.92 42.43
N ALA A 664 39.36 19.44 42.99
CA ALA A 664 38.17 19.09 42.23
C ALA A 664 37.50 20.33 41.63
N SER A 665 37.40 21.43 42.39
CA SER A 665 36.86 22.71 41.92
C SER A 665 37.66 23.29 40.76
N ILE A 666 39.00 23.27 40.84
CA ILE A 666 39.86 23.74 39.73
C ILE A 666 39.67 22.88 38.48
N ARG A 667 39.55 21.55 38.62
CA ARG A 667 39.25 20.66 37.49
C ARG A 667 37.90 20.97 36.85
N LEU A 668 36.88 21.21 37.66
CA LEU A 668 35.54 21.59 37.18
C LEU A 668 35.56 22.94 36.46
N GLU A 669 36.30 23.92 36.98
CA GLU A 669 36.48 25.22 36.34
C GLU A 669 37.12 25.09 34.95
N ILE A 670 38.22 24.33 34.83
CA ILE A 670 38.89 24.08 33.55
C ILE A 670 37.95 23.36 32.58
N ILE A 671 37.22 22.33 33.04
CA ILE A 671 36.24 21.62 32.20
C ILE A 671 35.16 22.59 31.70
N ARG A 672 34.62 23.45 32.57
CA ARG A 672 33.62 24.45 32.17
C ARG A 672 34.15 25.44 31.14
N ARG A 673 35.41 25.88 31.28
CA ARG A 673 36.06 26.73 30.26
C ARG A 673 36.15 26.00 28.92
N ILE A 674 36.66 24.77 28.91
CA ILE A 674 36.76 23.95 27.69
C ILE A 674 35.37 23.78 27.06
N GLN A 675 34.35 23.52 27.90
CA GLN A 675 32.97 23.39 27.42
C GLN A 675 32.47 24.66 26.75
N GLN A 676 32.69 25.83 27.35
CA GLN A 676 32.28 27.11 26.78
C GLN A 676 33.00 27.38 25.44
N GLU A 677 34.32 27.20 25.39
CA GLU A 677 35.09 27.42 24.15
C GLU A 677 34.64 26.49 23.01
N LEU A 678 34.34 25.23 23.32
CA LEU A 678 33.86 24.27 22.33
C LEU A 678 32.40 24.50 21.93
N TRP A 679 31.57 25.01 22.84
CA TRP A 679 30.22 25.47 22.54
C TRP A 679 30.25 26.67 21.60
N ASP A 680 31.05 27.69 21.92
CA ASP A 680 31.23 28.88 21.08
C ASP A 680 31.82 28.49 19.71
N TRP A 681 32.68 27.47 19.67
CA TRP A 681 33.15 26.91 18.41
C TRP A 681 32.01 26.25 17.62
N VAL A 682 31.24 25.34 18.20
CA VAL A 682 30.27 24.54 17.43
C VAL A 682 29.17 25.40 16.81
N ILE A 683 28.67 26.42 17.50
CA ILE A 683 27.62 27.31 16.95
C ILE A 683 28.08 28.08 15.70
N THR A 684 29.40 28.25 15.53
CA THR A 684 30.00 28.87 14.33
C THR A 684 30.22 27.90 13.17
N GLN A 685 29.95 26.60 13.35
CA GLN A 685 30.17 25.58 12.33
C GLN A 685 28.87 25.22 11.58
N PRO A 686 28.97 24.82 10.29
CA PRO A 686 30.07 25.08 9.37
C PRO A 686 30.25 26.59 9.12
N PRO A 687 31.49 27.08 8.92
CA PRO A 687 31.77 28.51 8.72
C PRO A 687 31.05 29.10 7.51
N GLU A 688 30.92 28.32 6.42
CA GLU A 688 30.26 28.75 5.19
C GLU A 688 28.79 29.08 5.49
N SER A 689 28.08 28.14 6.13
CA SER A 689 26.69 28.34 6.54
C SER A 689 26.54 29.47 7.58
N TYR A 690 27.49 29.62 8.52
CA TYR A 690 27.44 30.66 9.54
C TYR A 690 27.67 32.06 8.96
N SER A 691 28.51 32.17 7.93
CA SER A 691 28.81 33.45 7.26
C SER A 691 27.64 33.99 6.44
N LEU A 692 26.71 33.13 6.01
CA LEU A 692 25.46 33.51 5.32
C LEU A 692 24.41 34.15 6.24
N LEU A 693 24.53 33.99 7.56
CA LEU A 693 23.57 34.55 8.51
C LEU A 693 23.82 36.05 8.74
N ASP A 694 22.75 36.84 8.78
CA ASP A 694 22.84 38.26 9.14
C ASP A 694 23.40 38.46 10.56
N ARG A 695 24.13 39.54 10.79
CA ARG A 695 24.80 39.80 12.09
C ARG A 695 23.84 39.86 13.28
N THR A 696 22.59 40.23 13.04
CA THR A 696 21.52 40.33 14.05
C THR A 696 20.66 39.07 14.14
N ASP A 697 20.94 38.05 13.33
CA ASP A 697 20.17 36.81 13.31
C ASP A 697 20.37 36.05 14.62
N PRO A 698 19.30 35.76 15.39
CA PRO A 698 19.40 35.01 16.64
C PRO A 698 19.97 33.59 16.44
N ALA A 699 19.89 33.01 15.24
CA ALA A 699 20.48 31.72 14.92
C ALA A 699 22.01 31.70 15.06
N ARG A 700 22.67 32.87 15.16
CA ARG A 700 24.12 32.96 15.40
C ARG A 700 24.54 32.65 16.83
N LEU A 701 23.59 32.58 17.77
CA LEU A 701 23.84 32.44 19.20
C LEU A 701 23.60 31.01 19.72
N ASP A 702 23.12 30.09 18.88
CA ASP A 702 22.68 28.77 19.31
C ASP A 702 22.81 27.71 18.20
N LEU A 703 22.53 26.45 18.53
CA LEU A 703 22.46 25.34 17.59
C LEU A 703 21.35 25.57 16.57
N ARG A 704 21.71 25.39 15.30
CA ARG A 704 20.84 25.64 14.15
C ARG A 704 20.20 24.34 13.62
N PRO A 705 18.86 24.29 13.42
CA PRO A 705 18.18 23.12 12.85
C PRO A 705 18.64 22.85 11.42
N GLY A 706 18.68 21.59 11.01
CA GLY A 706 19.23 21.12 9.72
C GLY A 706 20.76 21.14 9.63
N VAL A 707 21.43 21.97 10.44
CA VAL A 707 22.89 22.02 10.52
C VAL A 707 23.41 21.15 11.66
N HIS A 708 22.89 21.36 12.87
CA HIS A 708 23.38 20.71 14.10
C HIS A 708 22.49 19.56 14.56
N TYR A 709 21.20 19.60 14.26
CA TYR A 709 20.22 18.58 14.61
C TYR A 709 19.09 18.54 13.58
N ASN A 710 18.23 17.53 13.66
CA ASN A 710 17.14 17.30 12.70
C ASN A 710 16.22 18.52 12.49
N ILE A 711 16.04 18.93 11.23
CA ILE A 711 15.21 20.07 10.81
C ILE A 711 13.72 19.88 11.12
N LEU A 712 13.23 18.64 11.19
CA LEU A 712 11.82 18.33 11.42
C LEU A 712 11.33 18.79 12.81
N LEU A 713 12.22 18.94 13.78
CA LEU A 713 11.88 19.48 15.12
C LEU A 713 11.44 20.95 15.07
N ASN A 714 11.80 21.69 14.01
CA ASN A 714 11.51 23.11 13.83
C ASN A 714 10.67 23.42 12.58
N THR A 715 10.29 22.40 11.80
CA THR A 715 9.54 22.60 10.55
C THR A 715 8.07 22.92 10.84
N GLN A 716 7.52 23.97 10.21
CA GLN A 716 6.11 24.34 10.38
C GLN A 716 5.19 23.33 9.68
N GLY A 717 3.99 23.11 10.24
CA GLY A 717 2.99 22.19 9.70
C GLY A 717 3.12 20.74 10.19
N VAL A 718 4.27 20.38 10.76
CA VAL A 718 4.56 19.02 11.23
C VAL A 718 5.20 18.98 12.62
N ASP A 719 4.84 17.96 13.39
CA ASP A 719 5.46 17.56 14.65
C ASP A 719 5.89 16.09 14.52
N PRO A 720 7.20 15.79 14.48
CA PRO A 720 7.66 14.43 14.22
C PRO A 720 7.31 13.43 15.35
N HIS A 721 6.91 13.86 16.54
CA HIS A 721 6.41 12.95 17.59
C HIS A 721 4.94 12.61 17.41
N ARG A 722 4.15 13.54 16.87
CA ARG A 722 2.69 13.38 16.70
C ARG A 722 2.28 12.97 15.29
N ASP A 723 3.15 13.17 14.30
CA ASP A 723 2.81 13.05 12.88
C ASP A 723 3.58 11.93 12.15
N THR A 724 4.43 11.18 12.86
CA THR A 724 5.03 9.92 12.38
C THR A 724 4.07 8.74 12.63
N THR A 725 2.97 8.73 11.89
CA THR A 725 1.81 7.84 12.11
C THR A 725 2.15 6.35 12.19
N THR A 726 1.24 5.56 12.77
CA THR A 726 1.32 4.10 12.79
C THR A 726 1.14 3.51 11.40
N GLU A 727 2.23 3.45 10.63
CA GLU A 727 2.23 2.91 9.27
C GLU A 727 1.88 1.41 9.29
N ILE A 728 0.75 1.05 8.67
CA ILE A 728 0.10 -0.26 8.82
C ILE A 728 0.82 -1.39 8.06
N LEU A 729 1.59 -1.11 7.01
CA LEU A 729 2.39 -2.12 6.33
C LEU A 729 3.53 -2.62 7.24
N HIS A 730 4.30 -1.72 7.82
CA HIS A 730 5.44 -2.05 8.66
C HIS A 730 5.03 -2.44 10.07
N THR A 731 4.03 -1.77 10.66
CA THR A 731 3.64 -2.01 12.05
C THR A 731 2.71 -3.22 12.18
N PHE A 732 1.76 -3.38 11.26
CA PHE A 732 0.76 -4.44 11.31
C PHE A 732 1.19 -5.67 10.50
N LEU A 733 1.34 -5.55 9.17
CA LEU A 733 1.62 -6.72 8.30
C LEU A 733 3.04 -7.28 8.51
N LEU A 734 4.08 -6.46 8.29
CA LEU A 734 5.49 -6.81 8.49
C LEU A 734 5.92 -6.72 9.98
N GLY A 735 4.97 -6.44 10.86
CA GLY A 735 5.12 -6.39 12.31
C GLY A 735 4.32 -7.50 12.98
N ASN A 736 3.11 -7.16 13.43
CA ASN A 736 2.18 -8.10 14.09
C ASN A 736 2.00 -9.41 13.31
N ASP A 737 1.51 -9.38 12.07
CA ASP A 737 1.14 -10.59 11.33
C ASP A 737 2.35 -11.47 11.08
N LYS A 738 3.51 -10.86 10.77
CA LYS A 738 4.79 -11.56 10.70
C LYS A 738 5.15 -12.25 12.01
N TYR A 739 4.89 -11.64 13.17
CA TYR A 739 5.11 -12.27 14.48
C TYR A 739 4.14 -13.43 14.72
N VAL A 740 2.85 -13.26 14.40
CA VAL A 740 1.83 -14.31 14.53
C VAL A 740 2.17 -15.51 13.65
N TRP A 741 2.50 -15.26 12.38
CA TRP A 741 2.89 -16.28 11.42
C TRP A 741 4.15 -17.04 11.88
N HIS A 742 5.21 -16.32 12.24
CA HIS A 742 6.44 -16.94 12.75
C HIS A 742 6.17 -17.82 13.98
N ASP A 743 5.41 -17.33 14.96
CA ASP A 743 5.12 -18.11 16.17
C ASP A 743 4.21 -19.31 15.90
N THR A 744 3.39 -19.25 14.87
CA THR A 744 2.57 -20.37 14.39
C THR A 744 3.44 -21.43 13.70
N THR A 745 4.26 -21.02 12.71
CA THR A 745 4.95 -21.97 11.83
C THR A 745 6.29 -22.49 12.38
N LYS A 746 6.85 -21.89 13.43
CA LYS A 746 8.12 -22.35 14.03
C LYS A 746 8.06 -23.77 14.61
N GLN A 747 6.87 -24.28 14.90
CA GLN A 747 6.63 -25.63 15.45
C GLN A 747 6.00 -26.59 14.42
N TRP A 748 5.93 -26.19 13.16
CA TRP A 748 5.38 -27.03 12.10
C TRP A 748 6.42 -28.01 11.56
N ASP A 749 5.97 -29.22 11.30
CA ASP A 749 6.64 -30.22 10.49
C ASP A 749 6.09 -30.19 9.06
N ASP A 750 6.74 -30.91 8.14
CA ASP A 750 6.34 -30.99 6.73
C ASP A 750 4.88 -31.47 6.58
N LYS A 751 4.37 -32.27 7.52
CA LYS A 751 2.99 -32.75 7.50
C LYS A 751 2.00 -31.62 7.74
N LYS A 752 2.17 -30.82 8.80
CA LYS A 752 1.31 -29.65 9.09
C LYS A 752 1.37 -28.63 7.97
N GLU A 753 2.56 -28.43 7.42
CA GLU A 753 2.81 -27.58 6.26
C GLU A 753 1.98 -28.00 5.04
N ASN A 754 2.03 -29.28 4.68
CA ASN A 754 1.24 -29.83 3.57
C ASN A 754 -0.27 -29.77 3.83
N ILE A 755 -0.72 -30.00 5.06
CA ILE A 755 -2.14 -29.89 5.45
C ILE A 755 -2.61 -28.44 5.28
N PHE A 756 -1.85 -27.46 5.79
CA PHE A 756 -2.19 -26.05 5.65
C PHE A 756 -2.24 -25.64 4.18
N ALA A 757 -1.26 -26.05 3.37
CA ALA A 757 -1.21 -25.75 1.95
C ALA A 757 -2.44 -26.30 1.20
N ALA A 758 -2.80 -27.56 1.45
CA ALA A 758 -3.97 -28.20 0.86
C ALA A 758 -5.29 -27.51 1.25
N ARG A 759 -5.41 -27.11 2.52
CA ARG A 759 -6.59 -26.37 3.03
C ARG A 759 -6.72 -24.98 2.42
N LEU A 760 -5.62 -24.21 2.39
CA LEU A 760 -5.61 -22.87 1.82
C LEU A 760 -5.85 -22.88 0.30
N ALA A 761 -5.46 -23.95 -0.40
CA ALA A 761 -5.75 -24.10 -1.84
C ALA A 761 -7.26 -24.18 -2.14
N ALA A 762 -8.06 -24.63 -1.18
CA ALA A 762 -9.52 -24.71 -1.30
C ALA A 762 -10.24 -23.39 -0.95
N ALA A 763 -9.49 -22.33 -0.61
CA ALA A 763 -10.07 -21.06 -0.19
C ALA A 763 -10.84 -20.36 -1.30
N SER A 764 -12.05 -19.88 -0.95
CA SER A 764 -12.83 -19.03 -1.84
C SER A 764 -12.24 -17.62 -1.86
N ILE A 765 -11.81 -17.15 -3.03
CA ILE A 765 -11.32 -15.77 -3.20
C ILE A 765 -12.39 -14.80 -3.70
N ALA A 766 -13.61 -15.29 -3.95
CA ALA A 766 -14.71 -14.45 -4.42
C ALA A 766 -15.01 -13.34 -3.39
N GLY A 767 -15.10 -12.10 -3.85
CA GLY A 767 -15.30 -10.92 -3.00
C GLY A 767 -14.07 -10.45 -2.21
N LEU A 768 -12.86 -10.95 -2.53
CA LEU A 768 -11.60 -10.46 -1.99
C LEU A 768 -10.74 -9.78 -3.06
N SER A 769 -10.03 -8.73 -2.66
CA SER A 769 -9.07 -7.99 -3.51
C SER A 769 -7.65 -8.56 -3.40
N ILE A 770 -7.50 -9.87 -3.57
CA ILE A 770 -6.21 -10.59 -3.48
C ILE A 770 -5.98 -11.49 -4.70
N PRO A 771 -4.71 -11.76 -5.09
CA PRO A 771 -4.42 -12.76 -6.10
C PRO A 771 -4.78 -14.18 -5.60
N VAL A 772 -4.95 -15.11 -6.53
CA VAL A 772 -5.11 -16.55 -6.20
C VAL A 772 -3.95 -16.99 -5.29
N PRO A 773 -4.23 -17.58 -4.11
CA PRO A 773 -3.19 -18.07 -3.22
C PRO A 773 -2.25 -19.04 -3.94
N ARG A 774 -0.96 -18.96 -3.60
CA ARG A 774 0.04 -19.98 -3.96
C ARG A 774 0.49 -20.69 -2.67
N PRO A 775 -0.30 -21.62 -2.11
CA PRO A 775 -0.10 -22.09 -0.74
C PRO A 775 1.26 -22.76 -0.53
N ARG A 776 1.72 -23.57 -1.51
CA ARG A 776 3.05 -24.19 -1.46
C ARG A 776 4.18 -23.16 -1.36
N TYR A 777 4.09 -22.08 -2.13
CA TYR A 777 5.06 -20.99 -2.06
C TYR A 777 5.05 -20.33 -0.67
N LEU A 778 3.87 -20.06 -0.11
CA LEU A 778 3.74 -19.42 1.21
C LEU A 778 4.40 -20.24 2.32
N VAL A 779 4.28 -21.56 2.24
CA VAL A 779 4.84 -22.49 3.22
C VAL A 779 6.35 -22.69 2.98
N GLN A 780 6.77 -22.91 1.74
CA GLN A 780 8.19 -23.08 1.36
C GLN A 780 9.03 -21.85 1.74
N TYR A 781 8.50 -20.64 1.50
CA TYR A 781 9.18 -19.38 1.78
C TYR A 781 8.60 -18.66 3.00
N LYS A 782 8.10 -19.42 4.00
CA LYS A 782 7.41 -18.89 5.21
C LYS A 782 8.17 -17.80 5.97
N ASN A 783 9.50 -17.73 5.85
CA ASN A 783 10.35 -16.72 6.50
C ASN A 783 10.64 -15.48 5.65
N SER A 784 10.27 -15.49 4.36
CA SER A 784 10.57 -14.45 3.37
C SER A 784 9.31 -13.87 2.73
N LEU A 785 8.18 -13.94 3.44
CA LEU A 785 6.93 -13.35 2.99
C LEU A 785 6.95 -11.82 3.08
N ILE A 786 6.21 -11.18 2.17
CA ILE A 786 6.07 -9.73 2.05
C ILE A 786 4.63 -9.29 2.34
N GLY A 787 4.36 -7.99 2.42
CA GLY A 787 3.06 -7.42 2.84
C GLY A 787 1.84 -8.06 2.16
N LYS A 788 1.86 -8.23 0.83
CA LYS A 788 0.75 -8.85 0.08
C LYS A 788 0.43 -10.29 0.51
N HIS A 789 1.43 -11.05 0.97
CA HIS A 789 1.24 -12.42 1.46
C HIS A 789 0.61 -12.39 2.86
N PHE A 790 1.04 -11.47 3.72
CA PHE A 790 0.44 -11.30 5.04
C PHE A 790 -1.01 -10.81 4.96
N LYS A 791 -1.34 -9.86 4.06
CA LYS A 791 -2.74 -9.47 3.79
C LYS A 791 -3.62 -10.65 3.40
N MET A 792 -3.10 -11.60 2.62
CA MET A 792 -3.81 -12.82 2.25
C MET A 792 -4.00 -13.74 3.46
N LEU A 793 -2.95 -13.98 4.24
CA LEU A 793 -3.00 -14.82 5.44
C LEU A 793 -3.91 -14.23 6.52
N GLN A 794 -3.94 -12.91 6.69
CA GLN A 794 -4.82 -12.22 7.63
C GLN A 794 -6.31 -12.47 7.28
N GLN A 795 -6.65 -12.38 5.99
CA GLN A 795 -8.03 -12.55 5.52
C GLN A 795 -8.50 -14.01 5.45
N LEU A 796 -7.59 -14.95 5.18
CA LEU A 796 -7.94 -16.35 4.89
C LEU A 796 -7.39 -17.38 5.89
N GLY A 797 -6.28 -17.07 6.56
CA GLY A 797 -5.52 -18.03 7.35
C GLY A 797 -6.35 -18.70 8.44
N ILE A 798 -7.12 -17.92 9.20
CA ILE A 798 -7.89 -18.41 10.37
C ILE A 798 -8.82 -19.59 10.04
N PHE A 799 -9.43 -19.61 8.85
CA PHE A 799 -10.37 -20.67 8.45
C PHE A 799 -9.68 -22.05 8.37
N TYR A 800 -8.37 -22.05 8.12
CA TYR A 800 -7.57 -23.24 7.82
C TYR A 800 -6.57 -23.62 8.90
N MET A 801 -6.49 -22.83 9.99
CA MET A 801 -5.57 -23.04 11.13
C MET A 801 -6.07 -24.02 12.20
N HIS A 802 -7.29 -24.54 12.07
CA HIS A 802 -7.86 -25.47 13.04
C HIS A 802 -6.95 -26.72 13.20
N ASP A 803 -6.64 -27.07 14.45
CA ASP A 803 -5.71 -28.14 14.86
C ASP A 803 -4.23 -27.95 14.47
N LEU A 804 -3.85 -26.79 13.89
CA LEU A 804 -2.48 -26.49 13.47
C LEU A 804 -1.75 -25.50 14.39
N CYS A 805 -2.45 -24.89 15.35
CA CYS A 805 -1.87 -23.99 16.35
C CYS A 805 -2.50 -24.19 17.73
N THR A 806 -1.90 -23.61 18.77
CA THR A 806 -2.45 -23.65 20.13
C THR A 806 -3.74 -22.81 20.21
N PRO A 807 -4.61 -23.06 21.21
CA PRO A 807 -5.83 -22.26 21.40
C PRO A 807 -5.57 -20.75 21.51
N LEU A 808 -4.54 -20.35 22.28
CA LEU A 808 -4.17 -18.93 22.40
C LEU A 808 -3.68 -18.33 21.07
N LEU A 809 -2.93 -19.07 20.26
CA LEU A 809 -2.53 -18.59 18.93
C LEU A 809 -3.75 -18.48 18.00
N PHE A 810 -4.73 -19.38 18.12
CA PHE A 810 -5.98 -19.28 17.36
C PHE A 810 -6.77 -18.02 17.74
N GLU A 811 -6.90 -17.71 19.03
CA GLU A 811 -7.47 -16.43 19.49
C GLU A 811 -6.69 -15.22 18.94
N LEU A 812 -5.36 -15.31 18.88
CA LEU A 812 -4.53 -14.23 18.32
C LEU A 812 -4.78 -14.02 16.81
N TRP A 813 -4.95 -15.11 16.05
CA TRP A 813 -5.32 -15.04 14.64
C TRP A 813 -6.70 -14.39 14.45
N LYS A 814 -7.66 -14.66 15.35
CA LYS A 814 -8.97 -13.99 15.35
C LYS A 814 -8.83 -12.48 15.60
N ALA A 815 -8.18 -12.09 16.69
CA ALA A 815 -7.98 -10.68 17.02
C ALA A 815 -7.21 -9.93 15.92
N THR A 816 -6.22 -10.58 15.30
CA THR A 816 -5.46 -10.03 14.17
C THR A 816 -6.35 -9.80 12.94
N GLY A 817 -7.17 -10.79 12.57
CA GLY A 817 -8.07 -10.64 11.43
C GLY A 817 -9.17 -9.60 11.66
N GLU A 818 -9.77 -9.56 12.84
CA GLU A 818 -10.80 -8.58 13.22
C GLU A 818 -10.25 -7.14 13.20
N LEU A 819 -9.10 -6.89 13.85
CA LEU A 819 -8.45 -5.59 13.84
C LEU A 819 -8.04 -5.18 12.43
N GLY A 820 -7.40 -6.10 11.69
CA GLY A 820 -6.93 -5.84 10.34
C GLY A 820 -8.05 -5.46 9.37
N ALA A 821 -9.27 -6.00 9.52
CA ALA A 821 -10.41 -5.58 8.70
C ALA A 821 -10.80 -4.10 8.92
N LEU A 822 -10.69 -3.58 10.15
CA LEU A 822 -11.01 -2.18 10.43
C LEU A 822 -9.90 -1.23 9.96
N LEU A 823 -8.62 -1.61 10.09
CA LEU A 823 -7.49 -0.76 9.69
C LEU A 823 -7.50 -0.40 8.19
N TRP A 824 -8.16 -1.19 7.35
CA TRP A 824 -8.30 -0.96 5.90
C TRP A 824 -9.65 -0.35 5.49
N PHE A 825 -10.39 0.28 6.41
CA PHE A 825 -11.58 1.03 6.04
C PHE A 825 -11.22 2.16 5.05
N PRO A 826 -11.92 2.28 3.91
CA PRO A 826 -11.72 3.41 3.00
C PRO A 826 -12.41 4.68 3.50
N GLN A 827 -13.43 4.55 4.36
CA GLN A 827 -14.18 5.66 4.92
C GLN A 827 -14.71 5.32 6.31
N ILE A 828 -14.88 6.33 7.16
CA ILE A 828 -15.45 6.22 8.51
C ILE A 828 -16.68 7.12 8.61
N LYS A 829 -17.88 6.52 8.65
CA LYS A 829 -19.17 7.24 8.79
C LYS A 829 -19.46 7.70 10.23
N ASN A 830 -19.16 6.84 11.21
CA ASN A 830 -19.36 7.14 12.63
C ASN A 830 -18.03 6.97 13.36
N MET A 831 -17.33 8.08 13.57
CA MET A 831 -16.02 8.09 14.23
C MET A 831 -16.10 7.55 15.66
N GLU A 832 -17.11 7.93 16.44
CA GLU A 832 -17.25 7.48 17.84
C GLU A 832 -17.38 5.96 17.95
N GLN A 833 -18.29 5.37 17.18
CA GLN A 833 -18.49 3.92 17.14
C GLN A 833 -17.24 3.19 16.64
N TYR A 834 -16.63 3.69 15.57
CA TYR A 834 -15.41 3.11 15.01
C TYR A 834 -14.26 3.15 16.01
N MET A 835 -14.08 4.25 16.74
CA MET A 835 -13.04 4.37 17.76
C MET A 835 -13.29 3.45 18.96
N ALA A 836 -14.55 3.24 19.36
CA ALA A 836 -14.88 2.26 20.39
C ALA A 836 -14.46 0.84 19.96
N ASP A 837 -14.74 0.47 18.71
CA ASP A 837 -14.37 -0.83 18.15
C ASP A 837 -12.85 -1.01 18.06
N ILE A 838 -12.14 -0.02 17.51
CA ILE A 838 -10.68 -0.03 17.40
C ILE A 838 -10.02 -0.19 18.77
N LYS A 839 -10.48 0.55 19.79
CA LYS A 839 -9.94 0.46 21.17
C LYS A 839 -10.08 -0.96 21.72
N THR A 840 -11.25 -1.59 21.55
CA THR A 840 -11.48 -2.97 22.00
C THR A 840 -10.62 -3.97 21.24
N LEU A 841 -10.48 -3.83 19.92
CA LEU A 841 -9.71 -4.77 19.11
C LEU A 841 -8.19 -4.67 19.36
N ILE A 842 -7.66 -3.45 19.54
CA ILE A 842 -6.26 -3.25 19.96
C ILE A 842 -6.05 -3.87 21.35
N ALA A 843 -6.95 -3.61 22.30
CA ALA A 843 -6.89 -4.22 23.62
C ALA A 843 -6.86 -5.74 23.56
N ASN A 844 -7.77 -6.36 22.80
CA ASN A 844 -7.81 -7.82 22.61
C ASN A 844 -6.49 -8.37 22.08
N LEU A 845 -5.94 -7.75 21.02
CA LEU A 845 -4.68 -8.18 20.42
C LEU A 845 -3.53 -8.14 21.44
N LEU A 846 -3.39 -7.02 22.16
CA LEU A 846 -2.32 -6.84 23.15
C LEU A 846 -2.48 -7.79 24.34
N ASP A 847 -3.70 -7.96 24.84
CA ASP A 847 -4.01 -8.84 25.97
C ASP A 847 -3.67 -10.30 25.63
N ILE A 848 -4.00 -10.76 24.41
CA ILE A 848 -3.67 -12.12 23.96
C ILE A 848 -2.14 -12.28 23.81
N TRP A 849 -1.44 -11.30 23.24
CA TRP A 849 0.03 -11.31 23.20
C TRP A 849 0.65 -11.40 24.60
N GLY A 850 0.11 -10.64 25.55
CA GLY A 850 0.52 -10.67 26.96
C GLY A 850 0.31 -12.05 27.59
N GLN A 851 -0.80 -12.73 27.28
CA GLN A 851 -1.05 -14.09 27.77
C GLN A 851 -0.17 -15.16 27.12
N ILE A 852 0.20 -15.01 25.84
CA ILE A 852 1.10 -15.93 25.15
C ILE A 852 2.53 -15.83 25.71
N ASP A 853 3.06 -14.62 25.80
CA ASP A 853 4.33 -14.34 26.46
C ASP A 853 4.36 -12.88 26.92
N PRO A 854 4.25 -12.61 28.23
CA PRO A 854 4.22 -11.27 28.79
C PRO A 854 5.38 -10.38 28.32
N ARG A 855 6.54 -10.98 27.99
CA ARG A 855 7.74 -10.25 27.53
C ARG A 855 7.54 -9.60 26.18
N ARG A 856 6.61 -10.09 25.34
CA ARG A 856 6.37 -9.55 23.99
C ARG A 856 6.01 -8.07 24.06
N ILE A 857 5.18 -7.68 25.01
CA ILE A 857 4.77 -6.30 25.26
C ILE A 857 5.97 -5.38 25.58
N LEU A 858 7.01 -5.90 26.26
CA LEU A 858 8.20 -5.13 26.63
C LEU A 858 9.20 -4.95 25.47
N VAL A 859 9.30 -5.95 24.60
CA VAL A 859 10.40 -6.04 23.60
C VAL A 859 9.95 -5.77 22.17
N LYS A 860 8.65 -5.89 21.88
CA LYS A 860 8.10 -5.64 20.54
C LYS A 860 7.45 -4.26 20.49
N GLY A 861 8.26 -3.24 20.20
CA GLY A 861 7.80 -1.84 20.14
C GLY A 861 6.60 -1.59 19.24
N LYS A 862 6.52 -2.32 18.11
CA LYS A 862 5.38 -2.27 17.18
C LYS A 862 4.04 -2.52 17.86
N LEU A 863 3.99 -3.36 18.90
CA LEU A 863 2.75 -3.63 19.64
C LEU A 863 2.29 -2.41 20.42
N HIS A 864 3.20 -1.71 21.10
CA HIS A 864 2.86 -0.48 21.80
C HIS A 864 2.52 0.66 20.82
N ILE A 865 3.23 0.75 19.69
CA ILE A 865 2.94 1.75 18.64
C ILE A 865 1.48 1.63 18.14
N LEU A 866 0.94 0.41 18.00
CA LEU A 866 -0.46 0.20 17.61
C LEU A 866 -1.47 0.90 18.54
N ALA A 867 -1.13 1.14 19.80
CA ALA A 867 -2.02 1.84 20.73
C ALA A 867 -2.25 3.31 20.33
N HIS A 868 -1.33 3.93 19.59
CA HIS A 868 -1.44 5.32 19.12
C HIS A 868 -2.41 5.50 17.94
N LEU A 869 -2.84 4.43 17.27
CA LEU A 869 -3.92 4.51 16.26
C LEU A 869 -5.19 5.17 16.84
N VAL A 870 -5.40 5.04 18.15
CA VAL A 870 -6.52 5.66 18.86
C VAL A 870 -6.48 7.19 18.81
N ASP A 871 -5.29 7.78 18.81
CA ASP A 871 -5.09 9.23 18.73
C ASP A 871 -4.94 9.70 17.27
N GLU A 872 -4.39 8.85 16.40
CA GLU A 872 -4.05 9.18 15.02
C GLU A 872 -5.25 9.15 14.07
N ILE A 873 -6.14 8.16 14.18
CA ILE A 873 -7.28 8.02 13.26
C ILE A 873 -8.21 9.24 13.31
N PRO A 874 -8.57 9.80 14.48
CA PRO A 874 -9.36 11.04 14.52
C PRO A 874 -8.64 12.23 13.84
N ARG A 875 -7.31 12.28 13.95
CA ARG A 875 -6.48 13.38 13.44
C ARG A 875 -6.26 13.31 11.93
N PHE A 876 -6.03 12.11 11.39
CA PHE A 876 -5.64 11.91 9.99
C PHE A 876 -6.68 11.20 9.13
N GLY A 877 -7.73 10.64 9.72
CA GLY A 877 -8.72 9.83 9.03
C GLY A 877 -8.37 8.33 9.02
N PRO A 878 -8.98 7.54 8.14
CA PRO A 878 -8.73 6.09 8.06
C PRO A 878 -7.25 5.74 7.87
N ALA A 879 -6.79 4.65 8.47
CA ALA A 879 -5.36 4.32 8.51
C ALA A 879 -4.75 4.00 7.13
N ILE A 880 -5.58 3.66 6.14
CA ILE A 880 -5.15 3.45 4.75
C ILE A 880 -4.57 4.73 4.13
N LEU A 881 -4.97 5.92 4.60
CA LEU A 881 -4.55 7.22 4.05
C LEU A 881 -3.04 7.44 4.12
N TYR A 882 -2.38 6.86 5.13
CA TYR A 882 -0.95 6.97 5.37
C TYR A 882 -0.22 5.62 5.29
N ALA A 883 -0.78 4.66 4.52
CA ALA A 883 -0.10 3.40 4.19
C ALA A 883 0.98 3.62 3.12
N THR A 884 2.14 2.93 3.24
CA THR A 884 3.29 3.18 2.35
C THR A 884 3.46 2.19 1.19
N GLU A 885 2.45 1.35 0.92
CA GLU A 885 2.53 0.28 -0.10
C GLU A 885 2.81 0.80 -1.51
N ILE A 886 2.20 1.93 -1.90
CA ILE A 886 2.40 2.49 -3.24
C ILE A 886 3.84 2.98 -3.44
N PHE A 887 4.47 3.50 -2.38
CA PHE A 887 5.85 3.95 -2.43
C PHE A 887 6.83 2.78 -2.51
N GLU A 888 6.60 1.71 -1.73
CA GLU A 888 7.39 0.48 -1.87
C GLU A 888 7.27 -0.13 -3.28
N CYS A 889 6.07 -0.06 -3.87
CA CYS A 889 5.84 -0.52 -5.25
C CYS A 889 6.64 0.32 -6.26
N TRP A 890 6.77 1.62 -5.99
CA TRP A 890 7.50 2.57 -6.81
C TRP A 890 9.02 2.36 -6.77
N ASN A 891 9.58 1.78 -5.69
CA ASN A 891 11.00 1.43 -5.62
C ASN A 891 11.47 0.56 -6.79
N ALA A 892 10.58 -0.18 -7.45
CA ALA A 892 10.91 -0.90 -8.68
C ALA A 892 11.31 0.05 -9.84
N VAL A 893 10.65 1.21 -9.98
CA VAL A 893 10.97 2.24 -10.98
C VAL A 893 12.35 2.84 -10.69
N PHE A 894 12.61 3.19 -9.43
CA PHE A 894 13.94 3.63 -9.01
C PHE A 894 15.02 2.60 -9.33
N ARG A 895 14.80 1.32 -8.98
CA ARG A 895 15.79 0.27 -9.20
C ARG A 895 16.16 0.14 -10.68
N LEU A 896 15.17 0.22 -11.58
CA LEU A 896 15.44 0.23 -13.02
C LEU A 896 16.31 1.42 -13.44
N CYS A 897 16.06 2.62 -12.89
CA CYS A 897 16.89 3.79 -13.17
C CYS A 897 18.33 3.63 -12.64
N SER A 898 18.49 3.01 -11.47
CA SER A 898 19.81 2.73 -10.90
C SER A 898 20.56 1.71 -11.76
N VAL A 899 19.94 0.57 -12.07
CA VAL A 899 20.53 -0.54 -12.86
C VAL A 899 21.03 -0.07 -14.24
N PHE A 900 20.28 0.81 -14.92
CA PHE A 900 20.66 1.31 -16.25
C PHE A 900 21.44 2.64 -16.22
N SER A 901 21.96 3.04 -15.06
CA SER A 901 22.85 4.21 -14.96
C SER A 901 24.31 3.82 -15.17
N ASN A 902 25.17 4.79 -15.48
CA ASN A 902 26.63 4.55 -15.58
C ASN A 902 27.31 4.43 -14.20
N HIS A 903 26.57 4.61 -13.11
CA HIS A 903 27.02 4.57 -11.71
C HIS A 903 28.15 5.56 -11.30
N LEU A 904 28.52 6.53 -12.14
CA LEU A 904 29.54 7.54 -11.82
C LEU A 904 29.00 8.63 -10.88
N ALA A 905 27.77 9.08 -11.14
CA ALA A 905 27.08 10.07 -10.33
C ALA A 905 25.63 9.62 -10.08
N PRO A 906 25.41 8.49 -9.36
CA PRO A 906 24.10 7.81 -9.31
C PRO A 906 22.97 8.72 -8.83
N SER A 907 23.22 9.57 -7.83
CA SER A 907 22.25 10.55 -7.36
C SER A 907 21.79 11.53 -8.45
N ARG A 908 22.74 12.04 -9.25
CA ARG A 908 22.47 12.97 -10.35
C ARG A 908 21.74 12.28 -11.49
N ASP A 909 22.28 11.17 -11.96
CA ASP A 909 21.83 10.53 -13.19
C ASP A 909 20.41 9.94 -13.02
N ILE A 910 20.11 9.41 -11.83
CA ILE A 910 18.76 8.96 -11.46
C ILE A 910 17.81 10.15 -11.36
N ALA A 911 18.20 11.24 -10.70
CA ALA A 911 17.35 12.41 -10.56
C ALA A 911 17.02 13.08 -11.91
N VAL A 912 17.99 13.16 -12.83
CA VAL A 912 17.78 13.64 -14.20
C VAL A 912 16.84 12.72 -14.98
N THR A 913 17.06 11.41 -14.90
CA THR A 913 16.17 10.42 -15.56
C THR A 913 14.73 10.53 -15.06
N LEU A 914 14.54 10.75 -13.77
CA LEU A 914 13.21 10.88 -13.18
C LEU A 914 12.57 12.25 -13.48
N ALA A 915 13.37 13.32 -13.60
CA ALA A 915 12.89 14.61 -14.09
C ALA A 915 12.37 14.49 -15.54
N ASP A 916 13.08 13.73 -16.38
CA ASP A 916 12.67 13.41 -17.75
C ASP A 916 11.34 12.65 -17.80
N MET A 917 11.13 11.68 -16.91
CA MET A 917 9.85 10.97 -16.79
C MET A 917 8.71 11.90 -16.36
N GLU A 918 8.95 12.79 -15.40
CA GLU A 918 7.94 13.78 -14.96
C GLU A 918 7.59 14.77 -16.06
N ARG A 919 8.59 15.27 -16.81
CA ARG A 919 8.38 16.09 -18.00
C ARG A 919 7.52 15.35 -19.02
N PHE A 920 7.86 14.09 -19.34
CA PHE A 920 7.07 13.31 -20.29
C PHE A 920 5.61 13.17 -19.84
N LYS A 921 5.37 12.78 -18.57
CA LYS A 921 4.04 12.69 -17.98
C LYS A 921 3.26 14.00 -18.12
N HIS A 922 3.88 15.14 -17.80
CA HIS A 922 3.27 16.47 -17.89
C HIS A 922 2.85 16.81 -19.32
N VAL A 923 3.73 16.59 -20.30
CA VAL A 923 3.48 16.90 -21.71
C VAL A 923 2.34 16.02 -22.27
N VAL A 924 2.37 14.70 -22.04
CA VAL A 924 1.35 13.78 -22.59
C VAL A 924 -0.02 13.90 -21.93
N SER A 925 -0.08 14.40 -20.70
CA SER A 925 -1.34 14.72 -20.01
C SER A 925 -1.91 16.09 -20.37
N GLY A 926 -1.26 16.83 -21.29
CA GLY A 926 -1.71 18.13 -21.75
C GLY A 926 -1.43 19.27 -20.77
N GLY A 927 -0.42 19.10 -19.92
CA GLY A 927 0.05 20.14 -19.02
C GLY A 927 0.59 21.37 -19.75
N TRP A 928 0.44 22.53 -19.13
CA TRP A 928 0.95 23.81 -19.64
C TRP A 928 2.34 24.12 -19.08
N TRP A 929 3.20 24.77 -19.86
CA TRP A 929 4.49 25.28 -19.42
C TRP A 929 4.83 26.57 -20.17
N LYS A 930 5.86 27.31 -19.71
CA LYS A 930 6.35 28.50 -20.41
C LYS A 930 7.47 28.09 -21.37
N ASN A 931 7.35 28.46 -22.64
CA ASN A 931 8.42 28.26 -23.61
C ASN A 931 9.60 29.24 -23.35
N ALA A 932 10.66 29.16 -24.16
CA ALA A 932 11.82 30.05 -24.06
C ALA A 932 11.48 31.55 -24.18
N ASP A 933 10.37 31.91 -24.86
CA ASP A 933 9.89 33.29 -25.00
C ASP A 933 9.01 33.75 -23.81
N GLY A 934 8.81 32.89 -22.81
CA GLY A 934 7.92 33.13 -21.68
C GLY A 934 6.42 32.99 -22.00
N LYS A 935 6.06 32.49 -23.19
CA LYS A 935 4.66 32.24 -23.57
C LYS A 935 4.19 30.90 -23.03
N LEU A 936 2.95 30.86 -22.53
CA LEU A 936 2.32 29.61 -22.11
C LEU A 936 1.95 28.76 -23.32
N VAL A 937 2.45 27.54 -23.34
CA VAL A 937 2.23 26.53 -24.38
C VAL A 937 1.82 25.20 -23.76
N GLN A 938 1.26 24.31 -24.58
CA GLN A 938 0.90 22.94 -24.21
C GLN A 938 1.19 21.99 -25.37
N GLY A 939 1.20 20.69 -25.11
CA GLY A 939 1.43 19.67 -26.15
C GLY A 939 0.43 19.76 -27.31
N GLY A 940 0.88 19.44 -28.52
CA GLY A 940 0.06 19.37 -29.72
C GLY A 940 -1.12 18.41 -29.57
N HIS A 941 -2.12 18.52 -30.44
CA HIS A 941 -3.37 17.76 -30.31
C HIS A 941 -3.15 16.24 -30.30
N ARG A 942 -2.21 15.72 -31.11
CA ARG A 942 -1.94 14.28 -31.19
C ARG A 942 -1.23 13.76 -29.95
N VAL A 943 -0.30 14.52 -29.38
CA VAL A 943 0.40 14.17 -28.13
C VAL A 943 -0.61 14.01 -26.99
N ARG A 944 -1.50 14.99 -26.81
CA ARG A 944 -2.53 14.98 -25.75
C ARG A 944 -3.56 13.87 -25.93
N THR A 945 -4.03 13.68 -27.16
CA THR A 945 -5.04 12.66 -27.47
C THR A 945 -4.46 11.24 -27.31
N PHE A 946 -3.15 11.06 -27.49
CA PHE A 946 -2.51 9.75 -27.38
C PHE A 946 -2.66 9.13 -25.98
N LEU A 947 -2.46 9.90 -24.90
CA LEU A 947 -2.67 9.38 -23.55
C LEU A 947 -4.13 9.01 -23.29
N THR A 948 -5.06 9.89 -23.67
CA THR A 948 -6.51 9.68 -23.40
C THR A 948 -7.10 8.50 -24.18
N SER A 949 -6.59 8.22 -25.38
CA SER A 949 -7.09 7.14 -26.25
C SER A 949 -6.38 5.79 -26.06
N ASN A 950 -5.25 5.76 -25.36
CA ASN A 950 -4.41 4.57 -25.22
C ASN A 950 -4.39 4.03 -23.78
N ALA A 951 -5.26 3.03 -23.51
CA ALA A 951 -5.33 2.36 -22.22
C ALA A 951 -4.03 1.63 -21.83
N GLU A 952 -3.23 1.20 -22.81
CA GLU A 952 -1.92 0.59 -22.54
C GLU A 952 -0.92 1.61 -22.03
N LEU A 953 -0.84 2.80 -22.63
CA LEU A 953 0.02 3.88 -22.13
C LEU A 953 -0.40 4.32 -20.73
N GLN A 954 -1.71 4.53 -20.49
CA GLN A 954 -2.23 4.86 -19.16
C GLN A 954 -1.75 3.85 -18.11
N ARG A 955 -1.94 2.55 -18.40
CA ARG A 955 -1.47 1.46 -17.53
C ARG A 955 0.05 1.51 -17.30
N ARG A 956 0.85 1.80 -18.32
CA ARG A 956 2.32 1.86 -18.22
C ARG A 956 2.83 3.07 -17.45
N LEU A 957 2.12 4.19 -17.49
CA LEU A 957 2.40 5.37 -16.67
C LEU A 957 1.83 5.26 -15.24
N GLY A 958 1.17 4.13 -14.92
CA GLY A 958 0.53 3.94 -13.63
C GLY A 958 -0.70 4.81 -13.42
N TRP A 959 -1.38 5.20 -14.51
CA TRP A 959 -2.64 5.95 -14.52
C TRP A 959 -3.83 5.01 -14.76
N ALA A 960 -4.85 5.11 -13.93
CA ALA A 960 -6.12 4.43 -14.12
C ALA A 960 -7.22 5.45 -14.43
N SER A 961 -7.70 5.45 -15.67
CA SER A 961 -8.83 6.31 -16.08
C SER A 961 -10.10 5.90 -15.35
N GLU A 962 -10.81 6.91 -14.85
CA GLU A 962 -12.01 6.78 -14.03
C GLU A 962 -13.25 6.63 -14.90
N ALA A 963 -13.21 5.76 -15.91
CA ALA A 963 -14.43 5.28 -16.53
C ALA A 963 -15.17 4.43 -15.49
N ALA A 964 -15.88 5.10 -14.57
CA ALA A 964 -16.74 4.47 -13.59
C ALA A 964 -17.67 3.56 -14.36
N ALA A 965 -17.51 2.25 -14.20
CA ALA A 965 -18.45 1.32 -14.78
C ALA A 965 -19.79 1.63 -14.11
N GLU A 966 -20.75 2.11 -14.89
CA GLU A 966 -22.01 2.59 -14.32
C GLU A 966 -22.70 1.43 -13.58
N THR A 967 -23.29 1.72 -12.43
CA THR A 967 -24.02 0.73 -11.63
C THR A 967 -25.08 0.01 -12.46
N GLY A 968 -25.11 -1.31 -12.37
CA GLY A 968 -26.01 -2.16 -13.14
C GLY A 968 -25.56 -2.40 -14.60
N THR A 969 -24.39 -1.92 -15.02
CA THR A 969 -23.84 -2.29 -16.32
C THR A 969 -23.48 -3.76 -16.37
N VAL A 970 -23.78 -4.40 -17.51
CA VAL A 970 -23.39 -5.79 -17.77
C VAL A 970 -22.46 -5.90 -18.97
N LYS A 971 -21.48 -6.80 -18.86
CA LYS A 971 -20.56 -7.12 -19.97
C LYS A 971 -20.87 -8.51 -20.49
N LEU A 972 -21.07 -8.64 -21.80
CA LEU A 972 -21.27 -9.95 -22.44
C LEU A 972 -20.00 -10.81 -22.40
N HIS A 973 -20.20 -12.13 -22.42
CA HIS A 973 -19.14 -13.04 -22.79
C HIS A 973 -18.73 -12.87 -24.27
N SER A 974 -17.59 -13.42 -24.67
CA SER A 974 -17.26 -13.61 -26.10
C SER A 974 -18.36 -14.45 -26.75
N VAL A 975 -18.67 -14.23 -28.04
CA VAL A 975 -19.79 -14.88 -28.75
C VAL A 975 -19.84 -16.41 -28.49
N ALA A 976 -18.70 -17.10 -28.58
CA ALA A 976 -18.59 -18.55 -28.31
C ALA A 976 -18.98 -19.01 -26.89
N LYS A 977 -19.02 -18.10 -25.91
CA LYS A 977 -19.30 -18.38 -24.49
C LYS A 977 -20.62 -17.75 -24.01
N GLN A 978 -21.36 -17.09 -24.90
CA GLN A 978 -22.63 -16.44 -24.55
C GLN A 978 -23.76 -17.44 -24.32
N ALA A 979 -23.64 -18.67 -24.83
CA ALA A 979 -24.59 -19.78 -24.64
C ALA A 979 -26.05 -19.31 -24.77
N PRO A 980 -26.47 -18.83 -25.96
CA PRO A 980 -27.82 -18.30 -26.17
C PRO A 980 -28.87 -19.39 -25.94
N GLY A 981 -29.92 -19.08 -25.19
CA GLY A 981 -30.99 -20.04 -24.89
C GLY A 981 -32.31 -19.35 -24.51
N SER A 982 -33.39 -20.13 -24.49
CA SER A 982 -34.66 -19.68 -23.92
C SER A 982 -34.53 -19.49 -22.40
N TRP A 983 -35.51 -18.82 -21.78
CA TRP A 983 -35.52 -18.64 -20.33
C TRP A 983 -35.57 -20.00 -19.60
N SER A 984 -36.48 -20.89 -20.01
CA SER A 984 -36.63 -22.23 -19.45
C SER A 984 -35.36 -23.08 -19.52
N SER A 985 -34.68 -23.07 -20.68
CA SER A 985 -33.40 -23.77 -20.88
C SER A 985 -32.30 -23.17 -19.99
N THR A 986 -32.27 -21.85 -19.88
CA THR A 986 -31.22 -21.15 -19.12
C THR A 986 -31.39 -21.32 -17.61
N MET A 987 -32.61 -21.52 -17.11
CA MET A 987 -32.92 -21.62 -15.67
C MET A 987 -32.85 -23.03 -15.10
N ASN A 988 -32.61 -24.07 -15.91
CA ASN A 988 -32.46 -25.47 -15.47
C ASN A 988 -33.57 -25.97 -14.50
N GLY A 989 -34.83 -25.56 -14.70
CA GLY A 989 -35.95 -26.01 -13.88
C GLY A 989 -36.24 -25.19 -12.62
N LEU A 990 -35.53 -24.08 -12.37
CA LEU A 990 -35.90 -23.12 -11.31
C LEU A 990 -37.21 -22.40 -11.70
N SER A 991 -38.26 -22.54 -10.89
CA SER A 991 -39.57 -21.90 -11.10
C SER A 991 -39.59 -20.43 -10.65
N LEU A 992 -38.66 -19.62 -11.19
CA LEU A 992 -38.60 -18.17 -10.95
C LEU A 992 -39.27 -17.47 -12.13
N LEU A 993 -40.58 -17.23 -12.03
CA LEU A 993 -41.36 -16.56 -13.07
C LEU A 993 -41.58 -15.10 -12.71
N GLU A 994 -40.87 -14.19 -13.39
CA GLU A 994 -41.28 -12.79 -13.46
C GLU A 994 -42.41 -12.60 -14.50
N PRO A 995 -43.40 -11.74 -14.25
CA PRO A 995 -44.41 -11.42 -15.26
C PRO A 995 -43.81 -10.66 -16.45
N GLY A 996 -43.62 -11.33 -17.60
CA GLY A 996 -43.20 -10.68 -18.86
C GLY A 996 -42.04 -11.36 -19.60
N MET A 997 -41.42 -12.38 -19.02
CA MET A 997 -40.37 -13.17 -19.68
C MET A 997 -40.99 -14.23 -20.60
N GLN A 998 -41.05 -13.94 -21.89
CA GLN A 998 -41.51 -14.91 -22.90
C GLN A 998 -40.37 -15.87 -23.26
N ASP A 999 -40.68 -17.17 -23.36
CA ASP A 999 -39.72 -18.20 -23.77
C ASP A 999 -39.25 -18.05 -25.25
N SER A 1000 -39.90 -17.16 -26.02
CA SER A 1000 -39.50 -16.71 -27.36
C SER A 1000 -38.28 -15.79 -27.36
N THR A 1001 -37.91 -15.23 -26.21
CA THR A 1001 -36.77 -14.30 -26.09
C THR A 1001 -35.48 -15.09 -25.88
N VAL A 1002 -34.47 -14.84 -26.72
CA VAL A 1002 -33.15 -15.44 -26.56
C VAL A 1002 -32.36 -14.67 -25.50
N TRP A 1003 -31.93 -15.36 -24.46
CA TRP A 1003 -31.08 -14.85 -23.40
C TRP A 1003 -29.65 -15.30 -23.61
N VAL A 1004 -28.71 -14.41 -23.31
CA VAL A 1004 -27.27 -14.67 -23.38
C VAL A 1004 -26.62 -14.41 -22.03
N ARG A 1005 -25.57 -15.18 -21.73
CA ARG A 1005 -24.79 -15.03 -20.49
C ARG A 1005 -23.87 -13.82 -20.55
N CYS A 1006 -23.88 -13.08 -19.46
CA CYS A 1006 -22.97 -11.99 -19.18
C CYS A 1006 -21.77 -12.50 -18.39
N LYS A 1007 -20.60 -11.90 -18.65
CA LYS A 1007 -19.33 -12.14 -17.93
C LYS A 1007 -19.35 -11.56 -16.52
N HIS A 1008 -20.00 -10.42 -16.34
CA HIS A 1008 -20.15 -9.75 -15.05
C HIS A 1008 -21.23 -8.67 -15.08
N VAL A 1009 -21.63 -8.26 -13.88
CA VAL A 1009 -22.47 -7.10 -13.56
C VAL A 1009 -21.70 -6.17 -12.62
N VAL A 1010 -21.95 -4.87 -12.68
CA VAL A 1010 -21.34 -3.89 -11.78
C VAL A 1010 -22.31 -3.52 -10.65
N ALA A 1011 -21.89 -3.73 -9.40
CA ALA A 1011 -22.67 -3.42 -8.21
C ALA A 1011 -22.72 -1.92 -7.89
N GLN A 1012 -23.56 -1.51 -6.94
CA GLN A 1012 -23.65 -0.11 -6.46
C GLN A 1012 -22.33 0.40 -5.88
N SER A 1013 -21.55 -0.47 -5.22
CA SER A 1013 -20.19 -0.18 -4.76
C SER A 1013 -19.17 0.00 -5.90
N GLY A 1014 -19.53 -0.31 -7.14
CA GLY A 1014 -18.61 -0.38 -8.28
C GLY A 1014 -17.93 -1.76 -8.45
N ASP A 1015 -18.28 -2.75 -7.62
CA ASP A 1015 -17.67 -4.08 -7.71
C ASP A 1015 -18.06 -4.84 -8.98
N ILE A 1016 -17.07 -5.50 -9.59
CA ILE A 1016 -17.28 -6.39 -10.74
C ILE A 1016 -17.73 -7.76 -10.25
N CYS A 1017 -19.04 -8.00 -10.28
CA CYS A 1017 -19.67 -9.23 -9.82
C CYS A 1017 -19.79 -10.28 -10.93
N LYS A 1018 -19.32 -11.50 -10.66
CA LYS A 1018 -19.30 -12.63 -11.60
C LYS A 1018 -20.16 -13.79 -11.08
N ASP A 1019 -20.48 -14.73 -11.98
CA ASP A 1019 -21.07 -16.02 -11.62
C ASP A 1019 -20.28 -16.69 -10.48
N GLY A 1020 -21.01 -17.20 -9.49
CA GLY A 1020 -20.48 -17.81 -8.27
C GLY A 1020 -20.05 -16.82 -7.17
N GLY A 1021 -20.10 -15.51 -7.42
CA GLY A 1021 -19.75 -14.46 -6.46
C GLY A 1021 -20.82 -14.25 -5.39
N TRP A 1022 -20.38 -13.89 -4.18
CA TRP A 1022 -21.26 -13.57 -3.05
C TRP A 1022 -21.57 -12.08 -3.02
N VAL A 1023 -22.84 -11.73 -2.81
CA VAL A 1023 -23.35 -10.35 -2.90
C VAL A 1023 -24.39 -10.07 -1.84
N PHE A 1024 -24.33 -8.86 -1.28
CA PHE A 1024 -25.51 -8.26 -0.66
C PHE A 1024 -26.33 -7.57 -1.73
N PHE A 1025 -27.64 -7.74 -1.66
CA PHE A 1025 -28.57 -7.23 -2.65
C PHE A 1025 -29.91 -6.90 -2.00
N LYS A 1026 -30.71 -6.08 -2.67
CA LYS A 1026 -32.11 -5.85 -2.30
C LYS A 1026 -33.04 -6.64 -3.24
N LYS A 1027 -34.08 -7.26 -2.70
CA LYS A 1027 -35.10 -7.96 -3.52
C LYS A 1027 -35.92 -6.92 -4.32
N THR A 1028 -36.19 -5.78 -3.71
CA THR A 1028 -36.80 -4.56 -4.27
C THR A 1028 -36.16 -3.32 -3.63
N GLU A 1029 -36.25 -2.15 -4.26
CA GLU A 1029 -35.60 -0.90 -3.80
C GLU A 1029 -35.90 -0.57 -2.31
N ASP A 1030 -37.14 -0.81 -1.87
CA ASP A 1030 -37.63 -0.59 -0.49
C ASP A 1030 -37.44 -1.80 0.46
N SER A 1031 -36.88 -2.92 -0.01
CA SER A 1031 -36.67 -4.11 0.84
C SER A 1031 -35.42 -4.01 1.71
N ASP A 1032 -35.46 -4.70 2.84
CA ASP A 1032 -34.26 -4.94 3.66
C ASP A 1032 -33.20 -5.71 2.84
N PRO A 1033 -31.90 -5.41 3.01
CA PRO A 1033 -30.83 -6.13 2.35
C PRO A 1033 -30.90 -7.63 2.63
N SER A 1034 -30.48 -8.43 1.66
CA SER A 1034 -30.36 -9.88 1.74
C SER A 1034 -28.97 -10.34 1.28
N ALA A 1035 -28.50 -11.46 1.81
CA ALA A 1035 -27.24 -12.09 1.39
C ALA A 1035 -27.50 -13.20 0.37
N GLY A 1036 -26.68 -13.30 -0.66
CA GLY A 1036 -26.84 -14.35 -1.66
C GLY A 1036 -25.60 -14.63 -2.49
N ARG A 1037 -25.72 -15.63 -3.37
CA ARG A 1037 -24.68 -16.05 -4.30
C ARG A 1037 -25.23 -16.00 -5.72
N ILE A 1038 -24.54 -15.28 -6.60
CA ILE A 1038 -24.91 -15.17 -8.01
C ILE A 1038 -24.75 -16.55 -8.66
N GLU A 1039 -25.80 -17.10 -9.24
CA GLU A 1039 -25.71 -18.31 -10.04
C GLU A 1039 -25.47 -17.98 -11.51
N LYS A 1040 -26.20 -16.99 -12.04
CA LYS A 1040 -26.19 -16.62 -13.47
C LYS A 1040 -26.46 -15.13 -13.65
N ILE A 1041 -25.83 -14.52 -14.66
CA ILE A 1041 -26.12 -13.15 -15.12
C ILE A 1041 -26.56 -13.24 -16.58
N LEU A 1042 -27.77 -12.78 -16.88
CA LEU A 1042 -28.40 -12.94 -18.19
C LEU A 1042 -28.82 -11.59 -18.76
N THR A 1043 -28.84 -11.46 -20.09
CA THR A 1043 -29.48 -10.34 -20.79
C THR A 1043 -30.07 -10.79 -22.11
N ARG A 1044 -30.99 -10.01 -22.68
CA ARG A 1044 -31.65 -10.33 -23.95
C ARG A 1044 -30.70 -10.10 -25.13
N ASN A 1045 -30.76 -10.99 -26.12
CA ASN A 1045 -29.91 -10.98 -27.31
C ASN A 1045 -30.41 -10.04 -28.43
N ASP A 1046 -31.57 -9.41 -28.27
CA ASP A 1046 -32.33 -8.70 -29.32
C ASP A 1046 -32.03 -7.19 -29.44
N LYS A 1047 -31.19 -6.62 -28.55
CA LYS A 1047 -31.03 -5.16 -28.43
C LYS A 1047 -29.63 -4.68 -28.83
N GLN A 1048 -29.57 -3.80 -29.85
CA GLN A 1048 -28.31 -3.33 -30.46
C GLN A 1048 -27.55 -2.27 -29.64
N THR A 1049 -28.16 -1.61 -28.65
CA THR A 1049 -27.51 -0.56 -27.85
C THR A 1049 -27.18 -1.03 -26.43
N ALA A 1050 -26.04 -0.56 -25.89
CA ALA A 1050 -25.56 -0.94 -24.55
C ALA A 1050 -26.54 -0.57 -23.42
N ALA A 1051 -27.19 0.60 -23.52
CA ALA A 1051 -28.20 1.04 -22.54
C ALA A 1051 -29.42 0.12 -22.50
N ALA A 1052 -29.90 -0.32 -23.66
CA ALA A 1052 -31.06 -1.21 -23.75
C ALA A 1052 -30.76 -2.62 -23.23
N ARG A 1053 -29.50 -3.07 -23.35
CA ARG A 1053 -28.98 -4.33 -22.78
C ARG A 1053 -28.88 -4.27 -21.25
N ASN A 1054 -28.40 -3.16 -20.69
CA ASN A 1054 -28.29 -2.99 -19.24
C ASN A 1054 -29.67 -3.02 -18.58
N ASN A 1055 -30.68 -2.38 -19.20
CA ASN A 1055 -32.05 -2.37 -18.70
C ASN A 1055 -32.80 -3.70 -18.85
N SER A 1056 -32.29 -4.64 -19.68
CA SER A 1056 -32.89 -5.97 -19.86
C SER A 1056 -32.12 -7.09 -19.19
N ALA A 1057 -31.08 -6.76 -18.44
CA ALA A 1057 -30.28 -7.76 -17.76
C ALA A 1057 -30.92 -8.18 -16.44
N VAL A 1058 -30.77 -9.43 -16.06
CA VAL A 1058 -31.30 -10.01 -14.82
C VAL A 1058 -30.24 -10.89 -14.18
N VAL A 1059 -30.14 -10.81 -12.86
CA VAL A 1059 -29.22 -11.59 -12.04
C VAL A 1059 -30.00 -12.64 -11.27
N VAL A 1060 -29.64 -13.91 -11.43
CA VAL A 1060 -30.20 -15.03 -10.67
C VAL A 1060 -29.36 -15.22 -9.43
N VAL A 1061 -29.95 -15.03 -8.25
CA VAL A 1061 -29.26 -15.08 -6.97
C VAL A 1061 -29.87 -16.18 -6.10
N LYS A 1062 -29.03 -17.10 -5.62
CA LYS A 1062 -29.39 -18.04 -4.55
C LYS A 1062 -29.31 -17.34 -3.21
N VAL A 1063 -30.39 -17.37 -2.44
CA VAL A 1063 -30.55 -16.58 -1.20
C VAL A 1063 -30.09 -17.39 0.01
N PHE A 1064 -29.34 -16.72 0.89
CA PHE A 1064 -28.85 -17.27 2.15
C PHE A 1064 -29.37 -16.43 3.32
N THR A 1065 -29.78 -17.12 4.37
CA THR A 1065 -30.16 -16.51 5.65
C THR A 1065 -28.92 -16.36 6.52
N ILE A 1066 -28.70 -15.16 7.04
CA ILE A 1066 -27.69 -14.90 8.07
C ILE A 1066 -28.31 -15.23 9.44
N ALA A 1067 -27.66 -16.10 10.20
CA ALA A 1067 -28.06 -16.43 11.56
C ALA A 1067 -27.97 -15.21 12.50
N ASP A 1068 -28.89 -15.10 13.46
CA ASP A 1068 -28.88 -14.07 14.51
C ASP A 1068 -27.79 -14.26 15.58
N ILE A 1069 -27.03 -15.35 15.47
CA ILE A 1069 -25.87 -15.69 16.29
C ILE A 1069 -24.59 -15.75 15.45
N ARG A 1070 -23.46 -15.70 16.16
CA ARG A 1070 -22.13 -15.89 15.57
C ARG A 1070 -21.67 -17.34 15.75
N ASP A 1071 -20.80 -17.79 14.85
CA ASP A 1071 -20.05 -19.03 15.02
C ASP A 1071 -19.23 -18.99 16.31
N SER A 1072 -19.32 -20.05 17.10
CA SER A 1072 -18.70 -20.12 18.43
C SER A 1072 -17.17 -20.19 18.36
N ARG A 1073 -16.62 -20.70 17.26
CA ARG A 1073 -15.18 -20.84 17.04
C ARG A 1073 -14.57 -19.54 16.50
N LEU A 1074 -15.15 -18.99 15.44
CA LEU A 1074 -14.61 -17.87 14.66
C LEU A 1074 -15.18 -16.51 15.04
N ASN A 1075 -16.27 -16.43 15.83
CA ASN A 1075 -16.95 -15.18 16.17
C ASN A 1075 -17.49 -14.43 14.93
N MET A 1076 -17.90 -15.16 13.89
CA MET A 1076 -18.36 -14.60 12.61
C MET A 1076 -19.81 -15.00 12.29
N PRO A 1077 -20.56 -14.21 11.49
CA PRO A 1077 -21.90 -14.57 11.08
C PRO A 1077 -21.95 -15.86 10.26
N ILE A 1078 -22.97 -16.68 10.51
CA ILE A 1078 -23.21 -17.94 9.81
C ILE A 1078 -24.22 -17.72 8.68
N LEU A 1079 -23.96 -18.29 7.52
CA LEU A 1079 -24.81 -18.31 6.33
C LEU A 1079 -25.34 -19.72 6.10
N VAL A 1080 -26.66 -19.85 6.10
CA VAL A 1080 -27.37 -21.11 5.77
C VAL A 1080 -28.35 -20.86 4.62
N PRO A 1081 -28.69 -21.88 3.81
CA PRO A 1081 -29.67 -21.72 2.74
C PRO A 1081 -31.02 -21.33 3.33
N SER A 1082 -31.81 -20.54 2.59
CA SER A 1082 -33.16 -20.20 3.04
C SER A 1082 -33.99 -21.45 3.33
N ILE A 1083 -34.70 -21.44 4.47
CA ILE A 1083 -35.56 -22.53 4.93
C ILE A 1083 -36.80 -22.65 4.04
N ASP A 1084 -37.29 -21.53 3.50
CA ASP A 1084 -38.40 -21.51 2.55
C ASP A 1084 -37.90 -21.87 1.15
N GLU A 1085 -38.33 -23.01 0.63
CA GLU A 1085 -37.96 -23.49 -0.71
C GLU A 1085 -38.38 -22.52 -1.82
N ASN A 1086 -39.43 -21.73 -1.60
CA ASN A 1086 -39.89 -20.72 -2.55
C ASN A 1086 -39.03 -19.44 -2.53
N GLU A 1087 -38.21 -19.23 -1.50
CA GLU A 1087 -37.30 -18.08 -1.39
C GLU A 1087 -35.82 -18.44 -1.60
N ARG A 1088 -35.50 -19.71 -1.89
CA ARG A 1088 -34.11 -20.16 -2.10
C ARG A 1088 -33.42 -19.47 -3.27
N HIS A 1089 -34.18 -19.02 -4.25
CA HIS A 1089 -33.66 -18.27 -5.37
C HIS A 1089 -34.53 -17.05 -5.65
N CYS A 1090 -33.93 -15.99 -6.15
CA CYS A 1090 -34.64 -14.79 -6.57
C CYS A 1090 -34.01 -14.19 -7.83
N LEU A 1091 -34.81 -13.40 -8.54
CA LEU A 1091 -34.36 -12.58 -9.64
C LEU A 1091 -34.16 -11.17 -9.12
N VAL A 1092 -33.00 -10.60 -9.46
CA VAL A 1092 -32.58 -9.29 -8.97
C VAL A 1092 -32.16 -8.46 -10.17
N GLN A 1093 -32.58 -7.21 -10.20
CA GLN A 1093 -32.12 -6.28 -11.22
C GLN A 1093 -30.64 -5.93 -10.99
N PRO A 1094 -29.83 -5.75 -12.04
CA PRO A 1094 -28.41 -5.39 -11.92
C PRO A 1094 -28.11 -4.24 -10.95
N LYS A 1095 -29.00 -3.24 -10.88
CA LYS A 1095 -28.86 -2.05 -10.03
C LYS A 1095 -29.10 -2.31 -8.53
N GLU A 1096 -29.79 -3.40 -8.19
CA GLU A 1096 -30.11 -3.77 -6.80
C GLU A 1096 -29.00 -4.61 -6.13
N ILE A 1097 -27.96 -4.97 -6.90
CA ILE A 1097 -26.75 -5.59 -6.35
C ILE A 1097 -25.94 -4.50 -5.65
N MET A 1098 -25.87 -4.56 -4.32
CA MET A 1098 -25.25 -3.51 -3.52
C MET A 1098 -23.72 -3.60 -3.56
N PHE A 1099 -23.15 -4.73 -3.11
CA PHE A 1099 -21.70 -4.94 -3.05
C PHE A 1099 -21.33 -6.42 -2.89
N GLN A 1100 -20.08 -6.78 -3.21
CA GLN A 1100 -19.56 -8.12 -2.99
C GLN A 1100 -19.05 -8.34 -1.57
N PHE A 1101 -19.18 -9.56 -1.06
CA PHE A 1101 -18.53 -9.98 0.18
C PHE A 1101 -17.85 -11.35 -0.01
N ASN A 1102 -17.07 -11.78 0.99
CA ASN A 1102 -16.43 -13.09 0.98
C ASN A 1102 -17.10 -14.04 1.98
N ALA A 1103 -17.36 -15.27 1.55
CA ALA A 1103 -17.78 -16.35 2.43
C ALA A 1103 -16.91 -17.59 2.21
N GLN A 1104 -16.59 -18.28 3.30
CA GLN A 1104 -15.83 -19.53 3.30
C GLN A 1104 -16.74 -20.70 3.68
N HIS A 1105 -16.52 -21.86 3.08
CA HIS A 1105 -17.20 -23.09 3.47
C HIS A 1105 -16.74 -23.52 4.86
N ASP A 1106 -17.67 -23.86 5.75
CA ASP A 1106 -17.34 -24.30 7.11
C ASP A 1106 -16.91 -25.78 7.14
N CYS A 1107 -15.68 -26.01 6.69
CA CYS A 1107 -15.13 -27.35 6.56
C CYS A 1107 -15.07 -28.13 7.87
N VAL A 1108 -14.99 -27.43 9.01
CA VAL A 1108 -14.88 -28.06 10.34
C VAL A 1108 -16.24 -28.62 10.74
N THR A 1109 -17.29 -27.80 10.68
CA THR A 1109 -18.65 -28.23 11.04
C THR A 1109 -19.20 -29.26 10.06
N CYS A 1110 -18.87 -29.13 8.77
CA CYS A 1110 -19.32 -30.06 7.72
C CYS A 1110 -18.47 -31.33 7.58
N GLY A 1111 -17.35 -31.47 8.32
CA GLY A 1111 -16.51 -32.67 8.28
C GLY A 1111 -15.85 -32.94 6.92
N CYS A 1112 -15.41 -31.91 6.21
CA CYS A 1112 -14.77 -32.06 4.90
C CYS A 1112 -13.47 -32.87 4.98
N SER A 1113 -13.23 -33.74 4.00
CA SER A 1113 -12.07 -34.64 3.99
C SER A 1113 -11.00 -34.24 2.97
N THR A 1114 -9.74 -34.56 3.29
CA THR A 1114 -8.62 -34.45 2.36
C THR A 1114 -8.60 -35.65 1.41
N VAL A 1115 -8.55 -35.41 0.11
CA VAL A 1115 -8.42 -36.43 -0.96
C VAL A 1115 -7.10 -36.25 -1.69
N SER A 1116 -6.55 -37.34 -2.22
CA SER A 1116 -5.33 -37.32 -3.02
C SER A 1116 -5.71 -37.32 -4.50
N VAL A 1117 -5.29 -36.30 -5.24
CA VAL A 1117 -5.61 -36.14 -6.67
C VAL A 1117 -4.33 -36.03 -7.51
N PRO A 1118 -4.35 -36.46 -8.78
CA PRO A 1118 -3.24 -36.28 -9.70
C PRO A 1118 -2.86 -34.80 -9.87
N LEU A 1119 -1.57 -34.49 -9.75
CA LEU A 1119 -1.02 -33.16 -9.92
C LEU A 1119 -1.00 -32.80 -11.42
N LEU A 1120 -1.52 -31.62 -11.76
CA LEU A 1120 -1.41 -31.06 -13.10
C LEU A 1120 -0.12 -30.23 -13.20
N GLN A 1121 0.85 -30.64 -14.03
CA GLN A 1121 2.07 -29.88 -14.33
C GLN A 1121 2.06 -29.47 -15.80
N GLU A 1122 2.25 -28.19 -16.12
CA GLU A 1122 2.25 -27.68 -17.50
C GLU A 1122 1.00 -28.06 -18.32
N ARG A 1123 -0.15 -28.21 -17.63
CA ARG A 1123 -1.43 -28.71 -18.19
C ARG A 1123 -1.48 -30.20 -18.52
N ILE A 1124 -0.50 -30.98 -18.08
CA ILE A 1124 -0.44 -32.43 -18.20
C ILE A 1124 -0.76 -33.05 -16.84
N VAL A 1125 -1.68 -34.02 -16.83
CA VAL A 1125 -1.96 -34.82 -15.63
C VAL A 1125 -0.77 -35.74 -15.39
N THR A 1126 -0.17 -35.65 -14.21
CA THR A 1126 1.00 -36.45 -13.84
C THR A 1126 0.61 -37.59 -12.89
N GLU A 1127 1.47 -38.61 -12.77
CA GLU A 1127 1.32 -39.68 -11.76
C GLU A 1127 1.62 -39.20 -10.34
N ARG A 1128 2.18 -38.00 -10.18
CA ARG A 1128 2.45 -37.41 -8.87
C ARG A 1128 1.13 -36.97 -8.25
N MET A 1129 0.93 -37.30 -6.98
CA MET A 1129 -0.31 -36.99 -6.28
C MET A 1129 -0.16 -35.76 -5.37
N GLU A 1130 -1.22 -34.98 -5.23
CA GLU A 1130 -1.33 -33.84 -4.30
C GLU A 1130 -2.56 -34.00 -3.39
N LEU A 1131 -2.46 -33.52 -2.16
CA LEU A 1131 -3.59 -33.42 -1.24
C LEU A 1131 -4.47 -32.21 -1.58
N GLN A 1132 -5.78 -32.42 -1.71
CA GLN A 1132 -6.80 -31.38 -1.88
C GLN A 1132 -7.98 -31.61 -0.93
N ILE A 1133 -8.71 -30.55 -0.60
CA ILE A 1133 -9.95 -30.67 0.19
C ILE A 1133 -11.13 -30.99 -0.73
N LYS A 1134 -11.88 -32.04 -0.39
CA LYS A 1134 -13.19 -32.31 -0.96
C LYS A 1134 -14.24 -31.75 -0.01
N HIS A 1135 -14.93 -30.69 -0.42
CA HIS A 1135 -16.04 -30.13 0.35
C HIS A 1135 -17.22 -31.11 0.40
N SER A 1136 -17.90 -31.15 1.55
CA SER A 1136 -19.19 -31.84 1.67
C SER A 1136 -20.26 -31.11 0.85
N GLU A 1137 -21.35 -31.79 0.52
CA GLU A 1137 -22.52 -31.17 -0.14
C GLU A 1137 -23.32 -30.24 0.79
N GLN A 1138 -23.02 -30.21 2.08
CA GLN A 1138 -23.70 -29.31 3.03
C GLN A 1138 -23.33 -27.85 2.76
N GLU A 1139 -24.35 -27.03 2.55
CA GLU A 1139 -24.22 -25.61 2.23
C GLU A 1139 -24.16 -24.73 3.48
N HIS A 1140 -23.17 -24.96 4.34
CA HIS A 1140 -22.91 -24.15 5.53
C HIS A 1140 -21.69 -23.24 5.30
N PHE A 1141 -21.87 -21.93 5.40
CA PHE A 1141 -20.84 -20.95 5.11
C PHE A 1141 -20.66 -19.97 6.25
N ILE A 1142 -19.46 -19.41 6.38
CA ILE A 1142 -19.13 -18.34 7.32
C ILE A 1142 -18.88 -17.07 6.52
N LEU A 1143 -19.57 -15.99 6.88
CA LEU A 1143 -19.32 -14.66 6.33
C LEU A 1143 -17.98 -14.16 6.87
N ASN A 1144 -17.03 -13.90 5.98
CA ASN A 1144 -15.67 -13.54 6.37
C ASN A 1144 -15.58 -12.09 6.87
N MET A 1145 -15.61 -11.91 8.19
CA MET A 1145 -15.47 -10.59 8.84
C MET A 1145 -14.04 -10.03 8.84
N HIS A 1146 -13.05 -10.86 8.43
CA HIS A 1146 -11.64 -10.46 8.30
C HIS A 1146 -11.30 -9.94 6.91
N ALA A 1147 -12.23 -10.03 5.94
CA ALA A 1147 -12.05 -9.47 4.60
C ALA A 1147 -11.79 -7.96 4.68
N LEU A 1148 -10.80 -7.48 3.93
CA LEU A 1148 -10.50 -6.04 3.85
C LEU A 1148 -11.48 -5.34 2.89
N HIS A 1149 -11.84 -6.02 1.80
CA HIS A 1149 -12.78 -5.53 0.81
C HIS A 1149 -14.18 -5.38 1.40
N ASN A 1150 -14.80 -4.21 1.23
CA ASN A 1150 -16.15 -3.88 1.73
C ASN A 1150 -16.39 -4.12 3.24
N ALA A 1151 -15.33 -4.19 4.06
CA ALA A 1151 -15.44 -4.43 5.50
C ALA A 1151 -16.39 -3.45 6.23
N HIS A 1152 -16.39 -2.20 5.77
CA HIS A 1152 -17.25 -1.12 6.27
C HIS A 1152 -18.72 -1.31 5.86
N LEU A 1153 -19.01 -1.67 4.60
CA LEU A 1153 -20.37 -1.93 4.11
C LEU A 1153 -21.00 -3.17 4.76
N ILE A 1154 -20.22 -4.24 4.95
CA ILE A 1154 -20.67 -5.44 5.66
C ILE A 1154 -21.16 -5.08 7.07
N ARG A 1155 -20.41 -4.24 7.79
CA ARG A 1155 -20.75 -3.82 9.17
C ARG A 1155 -21.91 -2.83 9.23
N GLU A 1156 -22.19 -2.13 8.14
CA GLU A 1156 -23.35 -1.25 8.01
C GLU A 1156 -24.64 -2.04 7.78
N VAL A 1157 -24.59 -3.11 6.97
CA VAL A 1157 -25.75 -3.99 6.70
C VAL A 1157 -26.06 -4.90 7.88
N LEU A 1158 -25.03 -5.43 8.54
CA LEU A 1158 -25.21 -6.38 9.64
C LEU A 1158 -25.69 -5.68 10.92
N PRO A 1159 -26.62 -6.29 11.67
CA PRO A 1159 -27.01 -5.77 12.96
C PRO A 1159 -25.82 -5.81 13.94
N ARG A 1160 -25.80 -4.83 14.85
CA ARG A 1160 -24.65 -4.57 15.72
C ARG A 1160 -24.26 -5.76 16.59
N ASN A 1161 -25.20 -6.62 16.99
CA ASN A 1161 -24.92 -7.83 17.76
C ASN A 1161 -24.05 -8.86 16.98
N LEU A 1162 -23.98 -8.77 15.65
CA LEU A 1162 -23.15 -9.65 14.81
C LEU A 1162 -21.80 -9.03 14.43
N SER A 1163 -21.64 -7.71 14.58
CA SER A 1163 -20.43 -6.99 14.13
C SER A 1163 -19.60 -6.34 15.25
N ALA A 1164 -20.19 -6.08 16.42
CA ALA A 1164 -19.49 -5.44 17.53
C ALA A 1164 -18.34 -6.31 18.08
N PRO A 1165 -17.14 -5.78 18.28
CA PRO A 1165 -16.06 -6.47 18.97
C PRO A 1165 -16.46 -6.87 20.39
N ILE A 1166 -16.00 -8.04 20.83
CA ILE A 1166 -16.23 -8.55 22.19
C ILE A 1166 -14.92 -8.40 22.96
N PRO A 1167 -14.89 -7.70 24.11
CA PRO A 1167 -13.70 -7.65 24.95
C PRO A 1167 -13.25 -9.05 25.37
N TYR A 1168 -11.97 -9.35 25.16
CA TYR A 1168 -11.40 -10.67 25.44
C TYR A 1168 -11.27 -10.93 26.95
N LEU A 1169 -10.95 -9.88 27.72
CA LEU A 1169 -10.82 -9.91 29.17
C LEU A 1169 -11.88 -9.02 29.84
N SER A 1170 -12.47 -9.51 30.93
CA SER A 1170 -13.39 -8.75 31.76
C SER A 1170 -12.68 -7.82 32.75
N ASP A 1171 -11.63 -8.32 33.42
CA ASP A 1171 -10.74 -7.53 34.28
C ASP A 1171 -9.31 -7.52 33.72
N ARG A 1172 -9.02 -6.48 32.95
CA ARG A 1172 -7.71 -6.28 32.32
C ARG A 1172 -6.64 -5.93 33.36
N VAL A 1173 -6.96 -5.09 34.34
CA VAL A 1173 -5.99 -4.62 35.34
C VAL A 1173 -5.48 -5.79 36.17
N ALA A 1174 -6.37 -6.63 36.71
CA ALA A 1174 -5.98 -7.80 37.49
C ALA A 1174 -5.15 -8.79 36.65
N THR A 1175 -5.51 -8.97 35.38
CA THR A 1175 -4.74 -9.83 34.47
C THR A 1175 -3.35 -9.26 34.22
N HIS A 1176 -3.22 -7.95 33.97
CA HIS A 1176 -1.94 -7.30 33.73
C HIS A 1176 -1.04 -7.38 34.97
N SER A 1177 -1.58 -7.16 36.17
CA SER A 1177 -0.85 -7.37 37.44
C SER A 1177 -0.34 -8.80 37.60
N ARG A 1178 -1.16 -9.81 37.26
CA ARG A 1178 -0.75 -11.21 37.29
C ARG A 1178 0.40 -11.50 36.31
N LEU A 1179 0.32 -11.00 35.08
CA LEU A 1179 1.37 -11.16 34.06
C LEU A 1179 2.66 -10.41 34.47
N ALA A 1180 2.53 -9.24 35.07
CA ALA A 1180 3.64 -8.46 35.61
C ALA A 1180 4.34 -9.21 36.77
N ALA A 1181 3.58 -9.83 37.67
CA ALA A 1181 4.13 -10.70 38.72
C ALA A 1181 4.94 -11.87 38.13
N GLN A 1182 4.39 -12.56 37.13
CA GLN A 1182 5.08 -13.64 36.41
C GLN A 1182 6.37 -13.14 35.71
N LEU A 1183 6.38 -11.92 35.18
CA LEU A 1183 7.56 -11.30 34.59
C LEU A 1183 8.65 -11.03 35.62
N ARG A 1184 8.30 -10.55 36.82
CA ARG A 1184 9.28 -10.31 37.88
C ARG A 1184 10.00 -11.59 38.32
N GLU A 1185 9.31 -12.73 38.28
CA GLU A 1185 9.89 -14.05 38.56
C GLU A 1185 10.75 -14.59 37.40
N THR A 1186 10.19 -14.63 36.19
CA THR A 1186 10.82 -15.30 35.03
C THR A 1186 11.78 -14.41 34.25
N GLY A 1187 11.61 -13.09 34.36
CA GLY A 1187 12.35 -12.05 33.63
C GLY A 1187 13.86 -12.10 33.85
N PRO A 1188 14.36 -12.07 35.10
CA PRO A 1188 15.79 -12.11 35.41
C PRO A 1188 16.50 -13.34 34.83
N ALA A 1189 15.91 -14.53 34.97
CA ALA A 1189 16.47 -15.79 34.45
C ALA A 1189 16.59 -15.78 32.93
N LYS A 1190 15.52 -15.43 32.21
CA LYS A 1190 15.53 -15.31 30.75
C LYS A 1190 16.45 -14.18 30.26
N ARG A 1191 16.63 -13.09 31.03
CA ARG A 1191 17.61 -12.03 30.72
C ARG A 1191 19.04 -12.55 30.85
N ALA A 1192 19.34 -13.32 31.88
CA ALA A 1192 20.65 -13.96 32.04
C ALA A 1192 20.93 -14.90 30.86
N GLU A 1193 19.96 -15.73 30.46
CA GLU A 1193 20.08 -16.59 29.29
C GLU A 1193 20.30 -15.80 27.99
N THR A 1194 19.53 -14.73 27.78
CA THR A 1194 19.67 -13.86 26.59
C THR A 1194 21.05 -13.19 26.56
N ARG A 1195 21.56 -12.72 27.71
CA ARG A 1195 22.91 -12.15 27.83
C ARG A 1195 23.97 -13.19 27.52
N ALA A 1196 23.85 -14.40 28.04
CA ALA A 1196 24.76 -15.51 27.75
C ALA A 1196 24.75 -15.86 26.25
N LYS A 1197 23.57 -16.00 25.62
CA LYS A 1197 23.42 -16.23 24.17
C LYS A 1197 24.02 -15.10 23.34
N THR A 1198 23.81 -13.85 23.75
CA THR A 1198 24.37 -12.67 23.06
C THR A 1198 25.89 -12.62 23.19
N GLN A 1199 26.43 -12.92 24.38
CA GLN A 1199 27.89 -13.02 24.59
C GLN A 1199 28.50 -14.15 23.75
N ALA A 1200 27.88 -15.33 23.73
CA ALA A 1200 28.31 -16.45 22.90
C ALA A 1200 28.26 -16.10 21.40
N THR A 1201 27.20 -15.44 20.94
CA THR A 1201 27.07 -15.00 19.54
C THR A 1201 28.11 -13.94 19.19
N ARG A 1202 28.36 -12.97 20.07
CA ARG A 1202 29.41 -11.94 19.86
C ARG A 1202 30.80 -12.57 19.84
N ALA A 1203 31.06 -13.56 20.69
CA ALA A 1203 32.32 -14.31 20.68
C ALA A 1203 32.49 -15.06 19.35
N ARG A 1204 31.45 -15.76 18.88
CA ARG A 1204 31.44 -16.44 17.58
C ARG A 1204 31.66 -15.47 16.42
N ASN A 1205 30.90 -14.38 16.34
CA ASN A 1205 31.07 -13.39 15.27
C ASN A 1205 32.46 -12.73 15.30
N LYS A 1206 33.06 -12.55 16.48
CA LYS A 1206 34.43 -12.04 16.61
C LYS A 1206 35.45 -13.07 16.10
N GLN A 1207 35.25 -14.35 16.36
CA GLN A 1207 36.05 -15.45 15.82
C GLN A 1207 35.90 -15.56 14.30
N ASP A 1208 34.67 -15.52 13.78
CA ASP A 1208 34.38 -15.56 12.34
C ASP A 1208 35.01 -14.38 11.59
N LYS A 1209 34.91 -13.17 12.17
CA LYS A 1209 35.53 -11.97 11.60
C LYS A 1209 37.07 -12.04 11.63
N ALA A 1210 37.64 -12.57 12.71
CA ALA A 1210 39.08 -12.82 12.79
C ALA A 1210 39.53 -13.86 11.75
N ALA A 1211 38.75 -14.93 11.54
CA ALA A 1211 39.03 -15.96 10.54
C ALA A 1211 38.91 -15.41 9.11
N GLN A 1212 37.93 -14.54 8.82
CA GLN A 1212 37.80 -13.86 7.52
C GLN A 1212 38.97 -12.92 7.23
N ILE A 1213 39.42 -12.15 8.23
CA ILE A 1213 40.61 -11.28 8.09
C ILE A 1213 41.85 -12.13 7.79
N LEU A 1214 42.02 -13.27 8.49
CA LEU A 1214 43.12 -14.20 8.24
C LEU A 1214 43.06 -14.83 6.84
N ALA A 1215 41.87 -15.17 6.36
CA ALA A 1215 41.67 -15.71 5.02
C ALA A 1215 41.93 -14.66 3.91
N GLN A 1216 41.55 -13.40 4.14
CA GLN A 1216 41.88 -12.29 3.24
C GLN A 1216 43.39 -12.01 3.21
N ALA A 1217 44.07 -12.03 4.36
CA ALA A 1217 45.52 -11.86 4.43
C ALA A 1217 46.26 -12.98 3.66
N ARG A 1218 45.84 -14.24 3.80
CA ARG A 1218 46.42 -15.37 3.05
C ARG A 1218 46.20 -15.29 1.54
N ARG A 1219 45.06 -14.78 1.08
CA ARG A 1219 44.84 -14.54 -0.36
C ARG A 1219 45.77 -13.45 -0.89
N GLN A 1220 45.96 -12.37 -0.13
CA GLN A 1220 46.90 -11.31 -0.50
C GLN A 1220 48.36 -11.77 -0.49
N GLU A 1221 48.75 -12.69 0.40
CA GLU A 1221 50.07 -13.34 0.37
C GLU A 1221 50.23 -14.26 -0.85
N GLN A 1222 49.22 -15.06 -1.19
CA GLN A 1222 49.25 -15.92 -2.39
C GLN A 1222 49.30 -15.12 -3.70
N GLU A 1223 48.63 -13.96 -3.77
CA GLU A 1223 48.71 -13.04 -4.90
C GLU A 1223 50.09 -12.38 -5.02
N ARG A 1224 50.77 -12.10 -3.88
CA ARG A 1224 52.16 -11.60 -3.88
C ARG A 1224 53.18 -12.66 -4.30
N ASP A 1225 53.03 -13.90 -3.84
CA ASP A 1225 53.91 -15.00 -4.21
C ASP A 1225 53.77 -15.39 -5.69
N HIS A 1226 52.61 -15.17 -6.31
CA HIS A 1226 52.44 -15.33 -7.77
C HIS A 1226 53.13 -14.20 -8.56
N SER A 1227 53.11 -12.95 -8.06
CA SER A 1227 53.81 -11.82 -8.69
C SER A 1227 55.33 -11.82 -8.52
N GLY A 1228 55.87 -12.64 -7.62
CA GLY A 1228 57.31 -12.74 -7.36
C GLY A 1228 58.07 -13.78 -8.19
N SER A 1229 57.39 -14.49 -9.11
CA SER A 1229 57.98 -15.61 -9.87
C SER A 1229 58.17 -15.35 -11.39
N GLU A 1230 57.84 -14.15 -11.88
CA GLU A 1230 57.92 -13.81 -13.31
C GLU A 1230 59.09 -12.88 -13.71
N ASP A 1231 59.94 -12.42 -12.77
CA ASP A 1231 60.99 -11.42 -13.06
C ASP A 1231 62.45 -11.95 -13.15
N GLU A 1232 62.68 -13.26 -13.30
CA GLU A 1232 64.06 -13.81 -13.42
C GLU A 1232 64.35 -14.64 -14.69
N ARG A 1233 63.58 -14.49 -15.78
CA ARG A 1233 63.98 -15.06 -17.09
C ARG A 1233 63.63 -14.17 -18.27
N GLY A 1234 64.57 -13.32 -18.69
CA GLY A 1234 64.50 -12.76 -20.04
C GLY A 1234 65.33 -11.51 -20.35
N GLU A 1235 66.59 -11.40 -19.93
CA GLU A 1235 67.52 -10.45 -20.56
C GLU A 1235 68.79 -11.18 -21.03
N ASN A 1236 68.78 -11.60 -22.30
CA ASN A 1236 69.89 -11.47 -23.27
C ASN A 1236 69.63 -12.37 -24.47
N GLU A 1237 69.29 -11.74 -25.60
CA GLU A 1237 69.67 -12.06 -26.99
C GLU A 1237 68.57 -11.51 -27.92
N PHE A 1238 68.80 -10.33 -28.51
CA PHE A 1238 69.09 -10.25 -29.94
C PHE A 1238 69.45 -8.81 -30.34
N GLU A 1239 70.66 -8.70 -30.87
CA GLU A 1239 71.26 -7.57 -31.57
C GLU A 1239 70.56 -7.30 -32.93
N ASP A 1240 70.28 -6.01 -33.17
CA ASP A 1240 70.61 -5.25 -34.39
C ASP A 1240 69.75 -5.41 -35.68
N PRO A 1241 69.91 -4.56 -36.73
CA PRO A 1241 68.99 -3.45 -37.00
C PRO A 1241 68.51 -3.34 -38.48
N ILE A 1242 67.77 -2.26 -38.79
CA ILE A 1242 67.48 -1.68 -40.12
C ILE A 1242 66.21 -2.20 -40.82
N ARG A 1243 65.07 -1.56 -40.53
CA ARG A 1243 64.34 -0.68 -41.48
C ARG A 1243 63.19 0.05 -40.81
#